data_AF-A0A8U1H5R4-F1
#
_entry.id   AF-A0A8U1H5R4-F1
#
_cell.length_a   1.000
_cell.length_b   1.000
_cell.length_c   1.000
_cell.angle_alpha   90.00
_cell.angle_beta   90.00
_cell.angle_gamma   90.00
#
_symmetry.space_group_name_H-M   'P 1'
#
loop_
_entity.id
_entity.type
_entity.pdbx_description
1 polymer ?
#
loop_
_entity_poly.entity_id
_entity_poly.type
_entity_poly.pdbx_seq_one_letter_code
_entity_poly.pdbx_strand_id
1 'polypeptide(L)'
;MEDTEQSEEEQKELEHVVLCLQEEGMAPGASVKEQLGFLWRLFQHSEGRLVAVTYDLDSLRARHSAEMAEVQRYLEHIRSLSEKRDAVAQEYEQENEVLRTQLQRLTLQQDAQMNEVAEMLYQEGLAEVIPSSHSEQVAYLLVERASLLERPDDPQAPQVPDAQAGTPSASQQETQSQIQCPKESMDQGAPSRGQSPWKRLFGLRKAAQSKQALASVELRPGSGLSVEREWAHLERDLEEASRRLAMAHREIRRLTDELESARMTQSAYEPELQGAQEEVEQLRQEVEMLKKCDVVELRKAKELNDRLDQEIRALRTRVRTMDAERKTLLETVEKMKDSDNAAKIHPEALELNLAKREGIAAPQMHTVCLQTELLLLDQDKTHERCLQQSETKDKLNDVRRQLQGLQEKYDELLNVTRKAEEYEDYEELKKQREEEEKVLELLMDKTEEVEEEYEELKTKKVEVERVYEELKIKMDEEKEYEHLENMREELKLDEALGRSRQQQQHCSQAVELQLKVCAELKQGQAMVSHLEQRALQQESRELREGLAQSSQKAQSCSRLLEELSAERAKLKAMEMQGLQQQLNVERNRNTESGQQEEEARYTALRTQDNQLHRRMWEQREEELQEEGCSLREVEASLNCTNSELQSQTGTARQEIPADYVNLKECLEARQEDCEKLTQELMEVLMCLDLQKRVLPGAFDMRSHLDNIYRSKASHTEEATSPRSSLTSPRSSLTSPCTLLTSPRSTLTMQPVEMGYLNLTSFPGVWDSNLNLTSPLTRADHNF
;
A
#
# COMPACT_ATOMS: atom_id res chain seq x y z
N MET A 1 -58.48 -86.54 17.41
CA MET A 1 -57.27 -85.94 18.01
C MET A 1 -56.83 -84.82 17.12
N GLU A 2 -56.46 -85.09 15.86
CA GLU A 2 -56.25 -84.04 14.84
C GLU A 2 -57.45 -83.05 14.76
N ASP A 3 -58.69 -83.53 14.58
CA ASP A 3 -59.90 -82.67 14.59
C ASP A 3 -60.09 -81.83 15.89
N THR A 4 -59.44 -82.24 16.97
CA THR A 4 -59.59 -81.68 18.32
C THR A 4 -58.50 -80.65 18.60
N GLU A 5 -57.28 -80.92 18.13
CA GLU A 5 -56.15 -79.99 18.14
C GLU A 5 -56.40 -78.83 17.15
N GLN A 6 -56.93 -79.11 15.96
CA GLN A 6 -57.36 -78.08 15.00
C GLN A 6 -58.45 -77.17 15.60
N SER A 7 -59.50 -77.73 16.22
CA SER A 7 -60.55 -76.93 16.85
C SER A 7 -60.05 -76.07 18.01
N GLU A 8 -58.99 -76.50 18.69
CA GLU A 8 -58.31 -75.70 19.72
C GLU A 8 -57.41 -74.61 19.14
N GLU A 9 -56.81 -74.83 17.98
CA GLU A 9 -55.93 -73.89 17.28
C GLU A 9 -56.74 -72.79 16.58
N GLU A 10 -57.80 -73.15 15.85
CA GLU A 10 -58.79 -72.21 15.29
C GLU A 10 -59.38 -71.29 16.37
N GLN A 11 -59.66 -71.80 17.57
CA GLN A 11 -60.19 -70.97 18.65
C GLN A 11 -59.14 -69.99 19.21
N LYS A 12 -57.87 -70.38 19.29
CA LYS A 12 -56.76 -69.48 19.70
C LYS A 12 -56.53 -68.39 18.65
N GLU A 13 -56.63 -68.71 17.36
CA GLU A 13 -56.60 -67.71 16.29
C GLU A 13 -57.79 -66.74 16.39
N LEU A 14 -59.00 -67.24 16.67
CA LEU A 14 -60.19 -66.40 16.85
C LEU A 14 -60.04 -65.44 18.04
N GLU A 15 -59.53 -65.92 19.17
CA GLU A 15 -59.25 -65.12 20.36
C GLU A 15 -58.19 -64.04 20.06
N HIS A 16 -57.14 -64.36 19.31
CA HIS A 16 -56.13 -63.40 18.86
C HIS A 16 -56.71 -62.33 17.91
N VAL A 17 -57.51 -62.73 16.91
CA VAL A 17 -58.18 -61.79 16.00
C VAL A 17 -59.14 -60.85 16.75
N VAL A 18 -59.90 -61.37 17.72
CA VAL A 18 -60.78 -60.57 18.59
C VAL A 18 -60.00 -59.61 19.48
N LEU A 19 -58.78 -59.96 19.90
CA LEU A 19 -57.91 -59.09 20.69
C LEU A 19 -57.32 -57.95 19.83
N CYS A 20 -56.74 -58.25 18.67
CA CYS A 20 -56.25 -57.22 17.73
C CYS A 20 -57.37 -56.27 17.27
N LEU A 21 -58.61 -56.76 17.11
CA LEU A 21 -59.77 -55.92 16.82
C LEU A 21 -60.08 -54.92 17.96
N GLN A 22 -59.90 -55.32 19.21
CA GLN A 22 -60.09 -54.43 20.36
C GLN A 22 -58.97 -53.39 20.47
N GLU A 23 -57.73 -53.75 20.10
CA GLU A 23 -56.60 -52.82 20.00
C GLU A 23 -56.81 -51.77 18.89
N GLU A 24 -57.35 -52.18 17.74
CA GLU A 24 -57.84 -51.29 16.66
C GLU A 24 -59.17 -50.57 17.00
N GLY A 25 -59.65 -50.67 18.25
CA GLY A 25 -60.72 -49.85 18.80
C GLY A 25 -62.14 -50.42 18.74
N MET A 26 -62.33 -51.70 18.41
CA MET A 26 -63.66 -52.33 18.43
C MET A 26 -64.17 -52.60 19.86
N ALA A 27 -65.47 -52.34 20.06
CA ALA A 27 -66.10 -52.55 21.35
C ALA A 27 -66.19 -54.05 21.73
N PRO A 28 -65.87 -54.47 22.98
CA PRO A 28 -65.89 -55.87 23.40
C PRO A 28 -67.25 -56.59 23.33
N GLY A 29 -68.35 -55.86 23.05
CA GLY A 29 -69.70 -56.41 22.85
C GLY A 29 -70.26 -56.19 21.44
N ALA A 30 -69.42 -55.83 20.45
CA ALA A 30 -69.85 -55.65 19.06
C ALA A 30 -70.37 -56.97 18.46
N SER A 31 -71.41 -56.91 17.63
CA SER A 31 -71.95 -58.10 16.98
C SER A 31 -70.99 -58.64 15.90
N VAL A 32 -71.10 -59.94 15.59
CA VAL A 32 -70.30 -60.60 14.54
C VAL A 32 -70.41 -59.88 13.19
N LYS A 33 -71.56 -59.25 12.89
CA LYS A 33 -71.75 -58.46 11.67
C LYS A 33 -70.95 -57.15 11.68
N GLU A 34 -70.82 -56.51 12.83
CA GLU A 34 -70.02 -55.28 13.01
C GLU A 34 -68.53 -55.60 13.03
N GLN A 35 -68.13 -56.72 13.66
CA GLN A 35 -66.77 -57.27 13.62
C GLN A 35 -66.34 -57.59 12.18
N LEU A 36 -67.11 -58.39 11.44
CA LEU A 36 -66.83 -58.69 10.03
C LEU A 36 -66.83 -57.44 9.15
N GLY A 37 -67.78 -56.53 9.38
CA GLY A 37 -67.84 -55.24 8.70
C GLY A 37 -66.73 -54.26 9.07
N PHE A 38 -65.99 -54.49 10.16
CA PHE A 38 -64.77 -53.77 10.50
C PHE A 38 -63.53 -54.45 9.91
N LEU A 39 -63.39 -55.77 10.08
CA LEU A 39 -62.34 -56.58 9.46
C LEU A 39 -62.23 -56.32 7.96
N TRP A 40 -63.35 -56.27 7.24
CA TRP A 40 -63.35 -55.98 5.81
C TRP A 40 -62.82 -54.57 5.47
N ARG A 41 -63.16 -53.55 6.27
CA ARG A 41 -62.63 -52.18 6.09
C ARG A 41 -61.15 -52.09 6.44
N LEU A 42 -60.71 -52.79 7.50
CA LEU A 42 -59.31 -52.87 7.91
C LEU A 42 -58.48 -53.58 6.82
N PHE A 43 -58.99 -54.70 6.28
CA PHE A 43 -58.39 -55.41 5.15
C PHE A 43 -58.25 -54.50 3.93
N GLN A 44 -59.34 -53.89 3.45
CA GLN A 44 -59.31 -52.98 2.29
C GLN A 44 -58.36 -51.79 2.50
N HIS A 45 -58.28 -51.25 3.72
CA HIS A 45 -57.33 -50.18 4.04
C HIS A 45 -55.87 -50.66 4.08
N SER A 46 -55.61 -51.88 4.60
CA SER A 46 -54.28 -52.49 4.61
C SER A 46 -53.80 -52.88 3.21
N GLU A 47 -54.69 -53.39 2.35
CA GLU A 47 -54.45 -53.72 0.95
C GLU A 47 -54.14 -52.45 0.16
N GLY A 48 -54.97 -51.41 0.28
CA GLY A 48 -54.72 -50.12 -0.36
C GLY A 48 -53.42 -49.45 0.10
N ARG A 49 -53.07 -49.56 1.39
CA ARG A 49 -51.78 -49.12 1.93
C ARG A 49 -50.61 -49.93 1.38
N LEU A 50 -50.75 -51.25 1.27
CA LEU A 50 -49.70 -52.12 0.74
C LEU A 50 -49.43 -51.80 -0.73
N VAL A 51 -50.48 -51.66 -1.55
CA VAL A 51 -50.39 -51.27 -2.96
C VAL A 51 -49.70 -49.91 -3.12
N ALA A 52 -50.08 -48.91 -2.31
CA ALA A 52 -49.42 -47.61 -2.31
C ALA A 52 -47.92 -47.71 -1.95
N VAL A 53 -47.57 -48.42 -0.88
CA VAL A 53 -46.17 -48.61 -0.46
C VAL A 53 -45.36 -49.39 -1.50
N THR A 54 -45.93 -50.37 -2.21
CA THR A 54 -45.24 -51.04 -3.32
C THR A 54 -45.03 -50.11 -4.51
N TYR A 55 -46.01 -49.27 -4.85
CA TYR A 55 -45.86 -48.27 -5.91
C TYR A 55 -44.78 -47.22 -5.57
N ASP A 56 -44.75 -46.74 -4.33
CA ASP A 56 -43.71 -45.81 -3.86
C ASP A 56 -42.32 -46.46 -3.87
N LEU A 57 -42.20 -47.74 -3.50
CA LEU A 57 -40.96 -48.52 -3.58
C LEU A 57 -40.47 -48.69 -5.02
N ASP A 58 -41.34 -49.01 -5.97
CA ASP A 58 -40.96 -49.19 -7.37
C ASP A 58 -40.68 -47.83 -8.05
N SER A 59 -41.38 -46.76 -7.66
CA SER A 59 -41.04 -45.37 -8.03
C SER A 59 -39.66 -44.95 -7.52
N LEU A 60 -39.31 -45.31 -6.27
CA LEU A 60 -37.98 -45.08 -5.70
C LEU A 60 -36.90 -45.90 -6.42
N ARG A 61 -37.15 -47.18 -6.73
CA ARG A 61 -36.24 -48.04 -7.50
C ARG A 61 -35.99 -47.49 -8.90
N ALA A 62 -37.05 -47.07 -9.61
CA ALA A 62 -36.95 -46.48 -10.94
C ALA A 62 -36.13 -45.18 -10.91
N ARG A 63 -36.37 -44.31 -9.92
CA ARG A 63 -35.61 -43.06 -9.75
C ARG A 63 -34.12 -43.34 -9.45
N HIS A 64 -33.82 -44.21 -8.51
CA HIS A 64 -32.45 -44.63 -8.20
C HIS A 64 -31.75 -45.26 -9.43
N SER A 65 -32.45 -46.02 -10.26
CA SER A 65 -31.86 -46.57 -11.50
C SER A 65 -31.57 -45.49 -12.56
N ALA A 66 -32.42 -44.45 -12.65
CA ALA A 66 -32.18 -43.30 -13.52
C ALA A 66 -31.01 -42.44 -13.03
N GLU A 67 -30.96 -42.14 -11.73
CA GLU A 67 -29.85 -41.44 -11.05
C GLU A 67 -28.51 -42.19 -11.28
N MET A 68 -28.48 -43.51 -11.08
CA MET A 68 -27.28 -44.32 -11.33
C MET A 68 -26.86 -44.33 -12.81
N ALA A 69 -27.82 -44.36 -13.75
CA ALA A 69 -27.54 -44.23 -15.18
C ALA A 69 -27.10 -42.81 -15.60
N GLU A 70 -27.34 -41.80 -14.77
CA GLU A 70 -26.84 -40.43 -14.95
C GLU A 70 -25.42 -40.28 -14.40
N VAL A 71 -25.16 -40.81 -13.21
CA VAL A 71 -23.81 -40.92 -12.64
C VAL A 71 -22.87 -41.68 -13.58
N GLN A 72 -23.34 -42.75 -14.23
CA GLN A 72 -22.56 -43.47 -15.25
C GLN A 72 -22.19 -42.56 -16.44
N ARG A 73 -23.13 -41.78 -16.98
CA ARG A 73 -22.88 -40.81 -18.06
C ARG A 73 -21.88 -39.73 -17.64
N TYR A 74 -21.97 -39.21 -16.41
CA TYR A 74 -20.97 -38.27 -15.89
C TYR A 74 -19.58 -38.91 -15.75
N LEU A 75 -19.49 -40.15 -15.26
CA LEU A 75 -18.23 -40.89 -15.16
C LEU A 75 -17.62 -41.26 -16.52
N GLU A 76 -18.43 -41.36 -17.58
CA GLU A 76 -17.96 -41.52 -18.97
C GLU A 76 -17.47 -40.18 -19.55
N HIS A 77 -18.18 -39.09 -19.29
CA HIS A 77 -17.75 -37.75 -19.68
C HIS A 77 -16.42 -37.35 -19.01
N ILE A 78 -16.27 -37.57 -17.69
CA ILE A 78 -15.04 -37.30 -16.94
C ILE A 78 -13.86 -38.13 -17.47
N ARG A 79 -14.09 -39.40 -17.87
CA ARG A 79 -13.05 -40.21 -18.54
C ARG A 79 -12.65 -39.61 -19.89
N SER A 80 -13.60 -39.24 -20.74
CA SER A 80 -13.29 -38.60 -22.03
C SER A 80 -12.57 -37.25 -21.89
N LEU A 81 -12.88 -36.45 -20.87
CA LEU A 81 -12.13 -35.23 -20.55
C LEU A 81 -10.71 -35.53 -20.07
N SER A 82 -10.54 -36.56 -19.24
CA SER A 82 -9.22 -37.01 -18.76
C SER A 82 -8.35 -37.52 -19.91
N GLU A 83 -8.90 -38.33 -20.81
CA GLU A 83 -8.23 -38.82 -22.02
C GLU A 83 -7.77 -37.67 -22.93
N LYS A 84 -8.60 -36.62 -23.10
CA LYS A 84 -8.24 -35.42 -23.86
C LYS A 84 -7.13 -34.61 -23.19
N ARG A 85 -7.21 -34.41 -21.86
CA ARG A 85 -6.15 -33.76 -21.08
C ARG A 85 -4.83 -34.50 -21.22
N ASP A 86 -4.86 -35.82 -21.13
CA ASP A 86 -3.65 -36.65 -21.14
C ASP A 86 -3.05 -36.76 -22.55
N ALA A 87 -3.87 -36.69 -23.61
CA ALA A 87 -3.40 -36.52 -24.98
C ALA A 87 -2.70 -35.16 -25.20
N VAL A 88 -3.31 -34.06 -24.76
CA VAL A 88 -2.70 -32.72 -24.85
C VAL A 88 -1.42 -32.63 -24.01
N ALA A 89 -1.35 -33.30 -22.86
CA ALA A 89 -0.13 -33.40 -22.08
C ALA A 89 0.99 -34.12 -22.85
N GLN A 90 0.68 -35.24 -23.53
CA GLN A 90 1.63 -35.96 -24.37
C GLN A 90 2.09 -35.14 -25.59
N GLU A 91 1.22 -34.31 -26.18
CA GLU A 91 1.60 -33.38 -27.25
C GLU A 91 2.60 -32.34 -26.73
N TYR A 92 2.33 -31.71 -25.58
CA TYR A 92 3.27 -30.77 -24.95
C TYR A 92 4.59 -31.42 -24.52
N GLU A 93 4.59 -32.67 -24.05
CA GLU A 93 5.83 -33.40 -23.74
C GLU A 93 6.68 -33.62 -25.00
N GLN A 94 6.06 -34.05 -26.10
CA GLN A 94 6.72 -34.23 -27.40
C GLN A 94 7.28 -32.91 -27.95
N GLU A 95 6.51 -31.81 -27.91
CA GLU A 95 7.01 -30.49 -28.31
C GLU A 95 8.20 -30.04 -27.45
N ASN A 96 8.16 -30.29 -26.14
CA ASN A 96 9.24 -29.94 -25.22
C ASN A 96 10.51 -30.78 -25.48
N GLU A 97 10.38 -32.07 -25.81
CA GLU A 97 11.51 -32.90 -26.26
C GLU A 97 12.11 -32.42 -27.60
N VAL A 98 11.26 -32.04 -28.56
CA VAL A 98 11.70 -31.44 -29.83
C VAL A 98 12.44 -30.12 -29.58
N LEU A 99 11.91 -29.23 -28.73
CA LEU A 99 12.55 -27.97 -28.37
C LEU A 99 13.87 -28.17 -27.62
N ARG A 100 13.95 -29.11 -26.68
CA ARG A 100 15.21 -29.51 -26.01
C ARG A 100 16.25 -29.99 -27.02
N THR A 101 15.83 -30.81 -27.99
CA THR A 101 16.70 -31.32 -29.06
C THR A 101 17.19 -30.19 -29.99
N GLN A 102 16.32 -29.23 -30.31
CA GLN A 102 16.71 -28.02 -31.07
C GLN A 102 17.69 -27.14 -30.29
N LEU A 103 17.46 -26.91 -28.99
CA LEU A 103 18.37 -26.14 -28.14
C LEU A 103 19.74 -26.81 -27.99
N GLN A 104 19.79 -28.14 -27.82
CA GLN A 104 21.04 -28.90 -27.81
C GLN A 104 21.79 -28.76 -29.14
N ARG A 105 21.08 -28.87 -30.27
CA ARG A 105 21.68 -28.66 -31.60
C ARG A 105 22.24 -27.25 -31.78
N LEU A 106 21.51 -26.22 -31.35
CA LEU A 106 21.96 -24.82 -31.40
C LEU A 106 23.17 -24.58 -30.48
N THR A 107 23.18 -25.20 -29.30
CA THR A 107 24.32 -25.13 -28.36
C THR A 107 25.56 -25.76 -28.99
N LEU A 108 25.46 -26.98 -29.53
CA LEU A 108 26.57 -27.65 -30.20
C LEU A 108 27.07 -26.88 -31.44
N GLN A 109 26.18 -26.20 -32.17
CA GLN A 109 26.56 -25.32 -33.27
C GLN A 109 27.27 -24.06 -32.78
N GLN A 110 26.83 -23.46 -31.67
CA GLN A 110 27.49 -22.32 -31.05
C GLN A 110 28.86 -22.72 -30.47
N ASP A 111 28.98 -23.89 -29.84
CA ASP A 111 30.24 -24.44 -29.35
C ASP A 111 31.22 -24.70 -30.50
N ALA A 112 30.76 -25.24 -31.63
CA ALA A 112 31.60 -25.39 -32.83
C ALA A 112 32.12 -24.03 -33.32
N GLN A 113 31.24 -23.02 -33.43
CA GLN A 113 31.63 -21.66 -33.83
C GLN A 113 32.56 -20.97 -32.81
N MET A 114 32.37 -21.20 -31.51
CA MET A 114 33.28 -20.72 -30.46
C MET A 114 34.66 -21.37 -30.59
N ASN A 115 34.74 -22.68 -30.87
CA ASN A 115 36.00 -23.37 -31.07
C ASN A 115 36.72 -22.90 -32.35
N GLU A 116 35.99 -22.66 -33.44
CA GLU A 116 36.55 -22.05 -34.66
C GLU A 116 37.12 -20.64 -34.40
N VAL A 117 36.40 -19.80 -33.65
CA VAL A 117 36.87 -18.46 -33.26
C VAL A 117 38.05 -18.53 -32.29
N ALA A 118 38.05 -19.47 -31.34
CA ALA A 118 39.16 -19.70 -30.43
C ALA A 118 40.43 -20.15 -31.17
N GLU A 119 40.31 -21.05 -32.14
CA GLU A 119 41.41 -21.46 -33.01
C GLU A 119 41.97 -20.28 -33.82
N MET A 120 41.11 -19.46 -34.45
CA MET A 120 41.55 -18.26 -35.17
C MET A 120 42.27 -17.26 -34.24
N LEU A 121 41.72 -16.97 -33.06
CA LEU A 121 42.36 -16.10 -32.06
C LEU A 121 43.67 -16.68 -31.54
N TYR A 122 43.78 -18.01 -31.41
CA TYR A 122 45.01 -18.68 -30.98
C TYR A 122 46.11 -18.58 -32.07
N GLN A 123 45.74 -18.78 -33.34
CA GLN A 123 46.65 -18.70 -34.48
C GLN A 123 47.18 -17.27 -34.71
N GLU A 124 46.37 -16.24 -34.47
CA GLU A 124 46.77 -14.82 -34.47
C GLU A 124 47.48 -14.39 -33.16
N GLY A 125 47.74 -15.31 -32.22
CA GLY A 125 48.45 -15.04 -30.97
C GLY A 125 47.63 -14.30 -29.89
N LEU A 126 46.34 -14.07 -30.12
CA LEU A 126 45.39 -13.40 -29.22
C LEU A 126 44.81 -14.33 -28.14
N ALA A 127 45.56 -15.36 -27.73
CA ALA A 127 45.12 -16.39 -26.80
C ALA A 127 44.67 -15.86 -25.42
N GLU A 128 45.16 -14.68 -25.00
CA GLU A 128 44.70 -14.01 -23.77
C GLU A 128 43.23 -13.54 -23.82
N VAL A 129 42.63 -13.42 -25.02
CA VAL A 129 41.28 -12.86 -25.23
C VAL A 129 40.22 -13.97 -25.37
N ILE A 130 40.62 -15.20 -25.72
CA ILE A 130 39.73 -16.37 -25.91
C ILE A 130 38.75 -16.59 -24.73
N PRO A 131 39.16 -16.51 -23.44
CA PRO A 131 38.23 -16.73 -22.33
C PRO A 131 37.30 -15.54 -22.01
N SER A 132 37.34 -14.44 -22.77
CA SER A 132 36.39 -13.32 -22.62
C SER A 132 35.08 -13.62 -23.35
N SER A 133 34.00 -12.93 -22.99
CA SER A 133 32.73 -13.05 -23.72
C SER A 133 32.85 -12.53 -25.16
N HIS A 134 32.00 -13.02 -26.09
CA HIS A 134 32.02 -12.62 -27.51
C HIS A 134 32.01 -11.09 -27.73
N SER A 135 31.25 -10.34 -26.91
CA SER A 135 31.20 -8.89 -26.98
C SER A 135 32.50 -8.23 -26.51
N GLU A 136 33.20 -8.81 -25.53
CA GLU A 136 34.54 -8.37 -25.13
C GLU A 136 35.60 -8.72 -26.19
N GLN A 137 35.52 -9.89 -26.81
CA GLN A 137 36.41 -10.27 -27.93
C GLN A 137 36.27 -9.28 -29.09
N VAL A 138 35.03 -8.97 -29.50
CA VAL A 138 34.74 -7.97 -30.54
C VAL A 138 35.19 -6.57 -30.11
N ALA A 139 34.97 -6.16 -28.86
CA ALA A 139 35.42 -4.86 -28.36
C ALA A 139 36.96 -4.75 -28.37
N TYR A 140 37.68 -5.81 -27.99
CA TYR A 140 39.13 -5.87 -28.06
C TYR A 140 39.62 -5.74 -29.50
N LEU A 141 39.07 -6.52 -30.44
CA LEU A 141 39.43 -6.47 -31.86
C LEU A 141 39.14 -5.11 -32.50
N LEU A 142 38.05 -4.43 -32.12
CA LEU A 142 37.75 -3.07 -32.58
C LEU A 142 38.73 -2.04 -32.04
N VAL A 143 39.16 -2.16 -30.78
CA VAL A 143 40.16 -1.27 -30.16
C VAL A 143 41.56 -1.50 -30.72
N GLU A 144 41.96 -2.75 -30.96
CA GLU A 144 43.24 -3.07 -31.61
C GLU A 144 43.25 -2.55 -33.05
N ARG A 145 42.16 -2.75 -33.81
CA ARG A 145 41.98 -2.17 -35.15
C ARG A 145 42.06 -0.64 -35.14
N ALA A 146 41.45 0.03 -34.17
CA ALA A 146 41.57 1.48 -34.01
C ALA A 146 43.02 1.89 -33.71
N SER A 147 43.71 1.17 -32.82
CA SER A 147 45.12 1.42 -32.45
C SER A 147 46.10 1.20 -33.61
N LEU A 148 45.77 0.31 -34.55
CA LEU A 148 46.50 0.12 -35.80
C LEU A 148 46.22 1.23 -36.82
N LEU A 149 44.99 1.76 -36.87
CA LEU A 149 44.62 2.90 -37.73
C LEU A 149 45.10 4.26 -37.18
N GLU A 150 45.32 4.38 -35.86
CA GLU A 150 45.96 5.54 -35.22
C GLU A 150 47.49 5.58 -35.40
N ARG A 151 48.06 4.69 -36.22
CA ARG A 151 49.41 4.82 -36.80
C ARG A 151 49.34 5.28 -38.27
N PRO A 152 49.08 6.56 -38.57
CA PRO A 152 49.27 7.09 -39.91
C PRO A 152 50.76 7.09 -40.28
N ASP A 153 51.05 7.00 -41.58
CA ASP A 153 52.42 6.97 -42.11
C ASP A 153 53.21 8.25 -41.76
N ASP A 154 54.42 8.08 -41.22
CA ASP A 154 55.36 9.18 -40.99
C ASP A 154 56.07 9.51 -42.34
N PRO A 155 55.96 10.74 -42.89
CA PRO A 155 56.12 10.93 -44.33
C PRO A 155 57.57 11.12 -44.80
N GLN A 156 58.10 10.13 -45.52
CA GLN A 156 59.14 10.36 -46.54
C GLN A 156 58.71 9.82 -47.92
N ALA A 157 58.37 10.77 -48.78
CA ALA A 157 58.11 10.63 -50.22
C ALA A 157 59.42 10.32 -51.01
N PRO A 158 59.44 10.02 -52.34
CA PRO A 158 58.42 10.48 -53.30
C PRO A 158 58.16 9.71 -54.63
N GLN A 159 57.16 10.24 -55.36
CA GLN A 159 56.86 10.18 -56.80
C GLN A 159 56.14 8.96 -57.40
N VAL A 160 55.06 9.30 -58.11
CA VAL A 160 54.34 8.52 -59.12
C VAL A 160 54.88 8.92 -60.51
N PRO A 161 54.84 8.02 -61.50
CA PRO A 161 54.38 8.46 -62.83
C PRO A 161 53.26 7.57 -63.41
N ASP A 162 52.48 8.15 -64.32
CA ASP A 162 51.24 7.61 -64.88
C ASP A 162 51.37 6.31 -65.70
N ALA A 163 50.29 5.50 -65.77
CA ALA A 163 49.61 5.24 -67.05
C ALA A 163 48.28 4.43 -66.93
N GLN A 164 47.24 5.01 -67.51
CA GLN A 164 46.17 4.37 -68.33
C GLN A 164 45.18 3.35 -67.72
N ALA A 165 43.91 3.71 -67.92
CA ALA A 165 42.68 3.00 -67.59
C ALA A 165 42.49 1.60 -68.24
N GLY A 166 41.71 0.74 -67.58
CA GLY A 166 41.21 -0.51 -68.15
C GLY A 166 40.43 -1.38 -67.15
N THR A 167 39.10 -1.24 -67.10
CA THR A 167 38.18 -2.12 -66.34
C THR A 167 37.52 -3.16 -67.26
N PRO A 168 36.92 -4.24 -66.74
CA PRO A 168 37.48 -5.22 -65.79
C PRO A 168 37.25 -6.66 -66.30
N SER A 169 37.83 -7.69 -65.67
CA SER A 169 37.34 -9.08 -65.77
C SER A 169 37.79 -9.94 -64.61
N ALA A 170 36.98 -10.92 -64.25
CA ALA A 170 37.20 -11.82 -63.13
C ALA A 170 37.89 -13.12 -63.56
N SER A 171 38.70 -13.69 -62.67
CA SER A 171 38.72 -15.13 -62.42
C SER A 171 39.54 -15.52 -61.19
N GLN A 172 39.13 -16.66 -60.62
CA GLN A 172 39.94 -17.66 -59.94
C GLN A 172 40.61 -17.32 -58.60
N GLN A 173 40.16 -18.10 -57.62
CA GLN A 173 40.95 -18.63 -56.52
C GLN A 173 42.32 -19.15 -57.03
N GLU A 174 43.37 -19.01 -56.23
CA GLU A 174 43.94 -20.21 -55.60
C GLU A 174 44.78 -19.86 -54.37
N THR A 175 44.89 -20.81 -53.45
CA THR A 175 45.65 -20.68 -52.21
C THR A 175 47.15 -20.82 -52.45
N GLN A 176 47.95 -20.00 -51.78
CA GLN A 176 49.36 -20.36 -51.56
C GLN A 176 49.88 -19.80 -50.23
N SER A 177 49.93 -20.69 -49.23
CA SER A 177 50.56 -20.43 -47.94
C SER A 177 52.08 -20.32 -48.12
N GLN A 178 52.72 -19.30 -47.57
CA GLN A 178 54.18 -19.28 -47.45
C GLN A 178 54.64 -18.80 -46.07
N ILE A 179 55.20 -19.74 -45.32
CA ILE A 179 55.76 -19.56 -43.99
C ILE A 179 57.04 -18.72 -44.10
N GLN A 180 57.13 -17.62 -43.35
CA GLN A 180 58.42 -17.03 -42.95
C GLN A 180 58.37 -16.64 -41.46
N CYS A 181 59.30 -17.18 -40.68
CA CYS A 181 59.52 -16.76 -39.31
C CYS A 181 60.19 -15.37 -39.28
N PRO A 182 59.78 -14.45 -38.38
CA PRO A 182 60.55 -13.24 -38.11
C PRO A 182 61.93 -13.61 -37.57
N LYS A 183 62.97 -12.89 -38.01
CA LYS A 183 64.31 -13.02 -37.42
C LYS A 183 64.37 -12.32 -36.06
N GLU A 184 65.21 -12.87 -35.20
CA GLU A 184 65.52 -12.35 -33.87
C GLU A 184 66.15 -10.94 -33.98
N SER A 185 65.52 -9.94 -33.33
CA SER A 185 66.19 -8.71 -32.93
C SER A 185 66.14 -8.61 -31.41
N MET A 186 67.16 -9.18 -30.76
CA MET A 186 67.27 -9.29 -29.32
C MET A 186 67.54 -7.93 -28.66
N ASP A 187 66.53 -7.34 -28.02
CA ASP A 187 66.71 -6.35 -26.96
C ASP A 187 65.79 -6.69 -25.76
N GLN A 188 66.17 -6.24 -24.56
CA GLN A 188 65.80 -6.91 -23.32
C GLN A 188 64.61 -6.27 -22.60
N GLY A 189 63.47 -6.98 -22.57
CA GLY A 189 62.29 -6.62 -21.78
C GLY A 189 61.57 -7.85 -21.23
N ALA A 190 61.77 -8.16 -19.95
CA ALA A 190 61.09 -9.29 -19.30
C ALA A 190 59.57 -9.05 -19.17
N PRO A 191 58.72 -10.07 -19.34
CA PRO A 191 57.27 -9.88 -19.47
C PRO A 191 56.60 -9.47 -18.16
N SER A 192 55.74 -8.44 -18.23
CA SER A 192 54.88 -8.00 -17.12
C SER A 192 53.68 -8.93 -16.95
N ARG A 193 53.95 -10.18 -16.55
CA ARG A 193 52.99 -11.27 -16.38
C ARG A 193 51.93 -10.92 -15.33
N GLY A 194 50.66 -10.83 -15.73
CA GLY A 194 49.50 -10.76 -14.81
C GLY A 194 48.76 -9.42 -14.70
N GLN A 195 48.53 -8.70 -15.79
CA GLN A 195 47.56 -7.59 -15.82
C GLN A 195 46.58 -7.75 -16.99
N SER A 196 45.27 -7.69 -16.70
CA SER A 196 44.22 -7.84 -17.72
C SER A 196 44.26 -6.70 -18.75
N PRO A 197 43.93 -6.96 -20.03
CA PRO A 197 43.91 -5.92 -21.07
C PRO A 197 43.05 -4.70 -20.71
N TRP A 198 41.90 -4.94 -20.06
CA TRP A 198 41.01 -3.89 -19.55
C TRP A 198 41.68 -2.88 -18.61
N LYS A 199 42.67 -3.29 -17.80
CA LYS A 199 43.46 -2.38 -16.95
C LYS A 199 44.45 -1.51 -17.73
N ARG A 200 44.85 -1.96 -18.92
CA ARG A 200 45.73 -1.22 -19.85
C ARG A 200 44.96 -0.09 -20.55
N LEU A 201 43.67 -0.32 -20.86
CA LEU A 201 42.78 0.62 -21.54
C LEU A 201 42.13 1.64 -20.60
N PHE A 202 41.60 1.21 -19.45
CA PHE A 202 40.90 2.10 -18.49
C PHE A 202 41.78 2.60 -17.34
N GLY A 203 43.11 2.54 -17.49
CA GLY A 203 44.07 3.00 -16.47
C GLY A 203 44.02 4.52 -16.26
N LEU A 204 43.34 4.97 -15.21
CA LEU A 204 43.18 6.40 -14.87
C LEU A 204 44.52 7.16 -14.93
N ARG A 205 44.60 8.14 -15.84
CA ARG A 205 45.70 9.10 -15.94
C ARG A 205 45.75 9.95 -14.66
N LYS A 206 46.64 9.63 -13.72
CA LYS A 206 46.75 10.29 -12.41
C LYS A 206 47.06 11.79 -12.53
N ALA A 207 46.01 12.61 -12.58
CA ALA A 207 46.07 14.07 -12.49
C ALA A 207 46.40 14.52 -11.04
N ALA A 208 47.61 14.21 -10.57
CA ALA A 208 48.04 14.40 -9.19
C ALA A 208 49.48 14.94 -9.07
N GLN A 209 49.89 15.82 -9.98
CA GLN A 209 51.09 16.68 -9.82
C GLN A 209 51.13 17.84 -10.82
N SER A 210 50.56 18.99 -10.45
CA SER A 210 51.04 20.29 -10.91
C SER A 210 50.68 21.34 -9.86
N LYS A 211 51.68 22.04 -9.32
CA LYS A 211 51.50 23.19 -8.42
C LYS A 211 51.92 24.44 -9.18
N GLN A 212 50.97 25.28 -9.60
CA GLN A 212 51.26 26.68 -9.93
C GLN A 212 50.23 27.63 -9.32
N ALA A 213 50.78 28.71 -8.76
CA ALA A 213 50.18 29.83 -8.07
C ALA A 213 48.65 30.06 -8.21
N LEU A 214 47.94 29.91 -7.09
CA LEU A 214 46.84 30.83 -6.77
C LEU A 214 47.46 32.16 -6.32
N ALA A 215 47.33 33.20 -7.13
CA ALA A 215 47.64 34.57 -6.75
C ALA A 215 46.34 35.36 -6.66
N SER A 216 46.02 35.88 -5.48
CA SER A 216 44.85 36.73 -5.26
C SER A 216 44.96 38.01 -6.10
N VAL A 217 43.99 38.25 -6.98
CA VAL A 217 43.82 39.55 -7.65
C VAL A 217 42.55 40.20 -7.10
N GLU A 218 42.76 41.25 -6.32
CA GLU A 218 41.70 42.05 -5.72
C GLU A 218 41.03 42.97 -6.76
N LEU A 219 39.81 43.42 -6.46
CA LEU A 219 38.88 44.01 -7.42
C LEU A 219 39.43 45.20 -8.22
N ARG A 220 39.21 45.19 -9.54
CA ARG A 220 39.18 46.41 -10.38
C ARG A 220 37.85 46.46 -11.14
N PRO A 221 37.04 47.53 -10.99
CA PRO A 221 35.72 47.61 -11.61
C PRO A 221 35.84 47.80 -13.13
N GLY A 222 35.37 46.84 -13.92
CA GLY A 222 35.41 46.92 -15.39
C GLY A 222 35.10 45.66 -16.20
N SER A 223 34.43 44.63 -15.63
CA SER A 223 34.18 43.36 -16.33
C SER A 223 32.76 42.80 -16.13
N GLY A 224 31.74 43.61 -16.42
CA GLY A 224 30.35 43.13 -16.47
C GLY A 224 30.18 41.98 -17.47
N LEU A 225 30.84 42.09 -18.64
CA LEU A 225 30.80 41.12 -19.74
C LEU A 225 31.41 39.75 -19.42
N SER A 226 32.07 39.53 -18.27
CA SER A 226 32.46 38.18 -17.81
C SER A 226 31.34 37.61 -16.95
N VAL A 227 30.94 38.36 -15.93
CA VAL A 227 29.89 38.00 -14.98
C VAL A 227 28.55 37.73 -15.68
N GLU A 228 28.15 38.55 -16.66
CA GLU A 228 26.95 38.31 -17.50
C GLU A 228 27.05 37.01 -18.31
N ARG A 229 28.25 36.65 -18.81
CA ARG A 229 28.46 35.37 -19.49
C ARG A 229 28.39 34.20 -18.52
N GLU A 230 28.95 34.33 -17.33
CA GLU A 230 28.90 33.32 -16.27
C GLU A 230 27.45 33.08 -15.79
N TRP A 231 26.67 34.14 -15.55
CA TRP A 231 25.22 34.04 -15.30
C TRP A 231 24.48 33.36 -16.45
N ALA A 232 24.73 33.76 -17.69
CA ALA A 232 24.12 33.15 -18.88
C ALA A 232 24.62 31.72 -19.21
N HIS A 233 25.56 31.16 -18.43
CA HIS A 233 25.86 29.72 -18.41
C HIS A 233 25.12 29.04 -17.27
N LEU A 234 25.18 29.58 -16.05
CA LEU A 234 24.46 29.06 -14.88
C LEU A 234 22.94 29.00 -15.09
N GLU A 235 22.35 29.98 -15.79
CA GLU A 235 20.94 30.00 -16.16
C GLU A 235 20.59 28.84 -17.13
N ARG A 236 21.42 28.59 -18.13
CA ARG A 236 21.25 27.46 -19.07
C ARG A 236 21.45 26.11 -18.39
N ASP A 237 22.38 26.01 -17.45
CA ASP A 237 22.59 24.81 -16.64
C ASP A 237 21.42 24.58 -15.68
N LEU A 238 20.82 25.64 -15.13
CA LEU A 238 19.59 25.58 -14.33
C LEU A 238 18.38 25.15 -15.18
N GLU A 239 18.22 25.69 -16.39
CA GLU A 239 17.19 25.26 -17.35
C GLU A 239 17.39 23.79 -17.78
N GLU A 240 18.62 23.37 -18.04
CA GLU A 240 18.97 22.00 -18.39
C GLU A 240 18.71 21.03 -17.24
N ALA A 241 19.11 21.39 -16.01
CA ALA A 241 18.78 20.63 -14.80
C ALA A 241 17.27 20.56 -14.57
N SER A 242 16.53 21.66 -14.80
CA SER A 242 15.07 21.72 -14.70
C SER A 242 14.39 20.84 -15.75
N ARG A 243 14.89 20.85 -17.00
CA ARG A 243 14.41 19.96 -18.07
C ARG A 243 14.70 18.49 -17.77
N ARG A 244 15.87 18.16 -17.20
CA ARG A 244 16.21 16.80 -16.73
C ARG A 244 15.33 16.34 -15.57
N LEU A 245 15.10 17.20 -14.58
CA LEU A 245 14.18 16.93 -13.46
C LEU A 245 12.74 16.72 -13.96
N ALA A 246 12.28 17.53 -14.92
CA ALA A 246 10.98 17.38 -15.55
C ALA A 246 10.87 16.15 -16.47
N MET A 247 11.98 15.57 -16.93
CA MET A 247 12.01 14.23 -17.57
C MET A 247 11.94 13.13 -16.51
N ALA A 248 12.77 13.20 -15.46
CA ALA A 248 12.74 12.23 -14.35
C ALA A 248 11.35 12.16 -13.68
N HIS A 249 10.71 13.30 -13.41
CA HIS A 249 9.34 13.36 -12.87
C HIS A 249 8.25 12.90 -13.86
N ARG A 250 8.54 12.71 -15.14
CA ARG A 250 7.63 12.03 -16.09
C ARG A 250 7.89 10.53 -16.11
N GLU A 251 9.15 10.14 -16.14
CA GLU A 251 9.57 8.74 -16.15
C GLU A 251 9.21 8.00 -14.86
N ILE A 252 9.38 8.64 -13.70
CA ILE A 252 8.92 8.10 -12.40
C ILE A 252 7.41 7.82 -12.41
N ARG A 253 6.60 8.69 -13.05
CA ARG A 253 5.16 8.45 -13.20
C ARG A 253 4.89 7.30 -14.15
N ARG A 254 5.45 7.31 -15.36
CA ARG A 254 5.33 6.19 -16.33
C ARG A 254 5.66 4.84 -15.70
N LEU A 255 6.76 4.76 -14.96
CA LEU A 255 7.19 3.55 -14.25
C LEU A 255 6.29 3.20 -13.05
N THR A 256 5.63 4.17 -12.42
CA THR A 256 4.61 3.92 -11.37
C THR A 256 3.33 3.38 -12.00
N ASP A 257 2.85 4.01 -13.07
CA ASP A 257 1.67 3.61 -13.83
C ASP A 257 1.84 2.18 -14.40
N GLU A 258 3.04 1.85 -14.88
CA GLU A 258 3.41 0.51 -15.35
C GLU A 258 3.56 -0.52 -14.21
N LEU A 259 4.09 -0.12 -13.05
CA LEU A 259 4.14 -0.98 -11.86
C LEU A 259 2.73 -1.27 -11.30
N GLU A 260 1.84 -0.29 -11.31
CA GLU A 260 0.44 -0.45 -10.92
C GLU A 260 -0.31 -1.33 -11.94
N SER A 261 -0.11 -1.12 -13.24
CA SER A 261 -0.64 -2.00 -14.28
C SER A 261 -0.17 -3.46 -14.12
N ALA A 262 1.13 -3.68 -13.87
CA ALA A 262 1.69 -5.00 -13.62
C ALA A 262 1.16 -5.66 -12.33
N ARG A 263 0.84 -4.88 -11.30
CA ARG A 263 0.18 -5.37 -10.08
C ARG A 263 -1.28 -5.71 -10.32
N MET A 264 -2.00 -4.92 -11.10
CA MET A 264 -3.39 -5.19 -11.44
C MET A 264 -3.52 -6.47 -12.28
N THR A 265 -2.64 -6.67 -13.28
CA THR A 265 -2.60 -7.93 -14.03
C THR A 265 -2.18 -9.11 -13.16
N GLN A 266 -1.16 -8.96 -12.29
CA GLN A 266 -0.83 -10.00 -11.31
C GLN A 266 -2.05 -10.37 -10.46
N SER A 267 -2.77 -9.39 -9.91
CA SER A 267 -3.95 -9.63 -9.07
C SER A 267 -5.15 -10.24 -9.80
N ALA A 268 -5.19 -10.16 -11.13
CA ALA A 268 -6.21 -10.80 -11.96
C ALA A 268 -5.91 -12.30 -12.18
N TYR A 269 -4.64 -12.68 -12.33
CA TYR A 269 -4.21 -14.08 -12.49
C TYR A 269 -4.00 -14.81 -11.14
N GLU A 270 -3.79 -14.08 -10.05
CA GLU A 270 -3.66 -14.63 -8.69
C GLU A 270 -4.80 -15.58 -8.27
N PRO A 271 -6.11 -15.28 -8.48
CA PRO A 271 -7.18 -16.24 -8.15
C PRO A 271 -7.18 -17.50 -9.04
N GLU A 272 -6.82 -17.39 -10.32
CA GLU A 272 -6.69 -18.55 -11.22
C GLU A 272 -5.54 -19.46 -10.77
N LEU A 273 -4.41 -18.85 -10.38
CA LEU A 273 -3.26 -19.54 -9.80
C LEU A 273 -3.57 -20.19 -8.45
N GLN A 274 -4.42 -19.57 -7.62
CA GLN A 274 -4.86 -20.15 -6.34
C GLN A 274 -5.83 -21.33 -6.57
N GLY A 275 -6.78 -21.21 -7.50
CA GLY A 275 -7.63 -22.34 -7.92
C GLY A 275 -6.82 -23.53 -8.41
N ALA A 276 -5.84 -23.30 -9.29
CA ALA A 276 -4.93 -24.35 -9.76
C ALA A 276 -4.07 -24.97 -8.65
N GLN A 277 -3.71 -24.21 -7.60
CA GLN A 277 -3.02 -24.76 -6.42
C GLN A 277 -3.96 -25.65 -5.56
N GLU A 278 -5.22 -25.24 -5.39
CA GLU A 278 -6.22 -26.04 -4.68
C GLU A 278 -6.57 -27.33 -5.44
N GLU A 279 -6.71 -27.28 -6.77
CA GLU A 279 -6.86 -28.46 -7.63
C GLU A 279 -5.67 -29.42 -7.50
N VAL A 280 -4.43 -28.91 -7.55
CA VAL A 280 -3.23 -29.73 -7.36
C VAL A 280 -3.19 -30.41 -5.98
N GLU A 281 -3.63 -29.73 -4.92
CA GLU A 281 -3.68 -30.32 -3.57
C GLU A 281 -4.85 -31.30 -3.39
N GLN A 282 -5.96 -31.13 -4.10
CA GLN A 282 -7.04 -32.13 -4.20
C GLN A 282 -6.56 -33.38 -4.95
N LEU A 283 -5.96 -33.22 -6.14
CA LEU A 283 -5.40 -34.32 -6.93
C LEU A 283 -4.30 -35.09 -6.17
N ARG A 284 -3.49 -34.40 -5.35
CA ARG A 284 -2.53 -35.06 -4.45
C ARG A 284 -3.22 -35.96 -3.42
N GLN A 285 -4.33 -35.51 -2.84
CA GLN A 285 -5.12 -36.29 -1.88
C GLN A 285 -5.79 -37.50 -2.57
N GLU A 286 -6.34 -37.32 -3.77
CA GLU A 286 -6.90 -38.41 -4.57
C GLU A 286 -5.86 -39.46 -4.93
N VAL A 287 -4.70 -39.05 -5.47
CA VAL A 287 -3.57 -39.94 -5.77
C VAL A 287 -3.09 -40.68 -4.52
N GLU A 288 -3.10 -40.03 -3.36
CA GLU A 288 -2.75 -40.63 -2.07
C GLU A 288 -3.85 -41.52 -1.48
N MET A 289 -5.09 -41.44 -1.98
CA MET A 289 -6.16 -42.41 -1.69
C MET A 289 -6.12 -43.59 -2.66
N LEU A 290 -5.89 -43.36 -3.95
CA LEU A 290 -5.70 -44.40 -4.97
C LEU A 290 -4.54 -45.33 -4.60
N LYS A 291 -3.36 -44.79 -4.22
CA LYS A 291 -2.22 -45.60 -3.73
C LYS A 291 -2.60 -46.53 -2.56
N LYS A 292 -3.49 -46.09 -1.65
CA LYS A 292 -3.94 -46.92 -0.51
C LYS A 292 -4.86 -48.04 -0.97
N CYS A 293 -5.74 -47.77 -1.93
CA CYS A 293 -6.54 -48.79 -2.60
C CYS A 293 -5.65 -49.80 -3.33
N ASP A 294 -4.74 -49.34 -4.20
CA ASP A 294 -3.82 -50.18 -4.97
C ASP A 294 -2.97 -51.09 -4.07
N VAL A 295 -2.41 -50.56 -2.97
CA VAL A 295 -1.64 -51.36 -2.00
C VAL A 295 -2.50 -52.45 -1.35
N VAL A 296 -3.79 -52.19 -1.12
CA VAL A 296 -4.75 -53.19 -0.61
C VAL A 296 -5.13 -54.22 -1.69
N GLU A 297 -5.33 -53.80 -2.93
CA GLU A 297 -5.63 -54.66 -4.09
C GLU A 297 -4.46 -55.59 -4.42
N LEU A 298 -3.25 -55.05 -4.54
CA LEU A 298 -1.99 -55.80 -4.74
C LEU A 298 -1.75 -56.78 -3.60
N ARG A 299 -2.12 -56.43 -2.36
CA ARG A 299 -2.06 -57.34 -1.22
C ARG A 299 -3.05 -58.51 -1.36
N LYS A 300 -4.32 -58.25 -1.72
CA LYS A 300 -5.31 -59.31 -1.99
C LYS A 300 -4.82 -60.22 -3.13
N ALA A 301 -4.33 -59.65 -4.23
CA ALA A 301 -3.82 -60.38 -5.38
C ALA A 301 -2.62 -61.27 -5.00
N LYS A 302 -1.70 -60.74 -4.19
CA LYS A 302 -0.59 -61.54 -3.63
C LYS A 302 -1.09 -62.67 -2.73
N GLU A 303 -2.00 -62.39 -1.80
CA GLU A 303 -2.57 -63.40 -0.90
C GLU A 303 -3.38 -64.49 -1.64
N LEU A 304 -3.92 -64.20 -2.82
CA LEU A 304 -4.52 -65.20 -3.72
C LEU A 304 -3.46 -66.01 -4.48
N ASN A 305 -2.42 -65.34 -5.01
CA ASN A 305 -1.31 -66.03 -5.68
C ASN A 305 -0.55 -66.97 -4.73
N ASP A 306 -0.28 -66.53 -3.49
CA ASP A 306 0.32 -67.34 -2.43
C ASP A 306 -0.53 -68.59 -2.11
N ARG A 307 -1.86 -68.56 -2.29
CA ARG A 307 -2.75 -69.75 -2.16
C ARG A 307 -2.66 -70.66 -3.37
N LEU A 308 -2.70 -70.11 -4.59
CA LEU A 308 -2.54 -70.89 -5.82
C LEU A 308 -1.18 -71.60 -5.85
N ASP A 309 -0.11 -70.95 -5.38
CA ASP A 309 1.22 -71.57 -5.27
C ASP A 309 1.28 -72.69 -4.20
N GLN A 310 0.44 -72.62 -3.16
CA GLN A 310 0.27 -73.73 -2.21
C GLN A 310 -0.47 -74.91 -2.85
N GLU A 311 -1.56 -74.64 -3.58
CA GLU A 311 -2.33 -75.65 -4.30
C GLU A 311 -1.51 -76.32 -5.41
N ILE A 312 -0.78 -75.55 -6.22
CA ILE A 312 0.16 -76.06 -7.24
C ILE A 312 1.23 -76.95 -6.59
N ARG A 313 1.76 -76.60 -5.41
CA ARG A 313 2.69 -77.46 -4.66
C ARG A 313 2.03 -78.74 -4.13
N ALA A 314 0.79 -78.67 -3.65
CA ALA A 314 0.02 -79.83 -3.21
C ALA A 314 -0.27 -80.79 -4.38
N LEU A 315 -0.78 -80.27 -5.50
CA LEU A 315 -1.05 -81.02 -6.73
C LEU A 315 0.22 -81.66 -7.30
N ARG A 316 1.33 -80.91 -7.43
CA ARG A 316 2.64 -81.46 -7.83
C ARG A 316 3.13 -82.57 -6.89
N THR A 317 2.80 -82.50 -5.60
CA THR A 317 3.13 -83.56 -4.64
C THR A 317 2.22 -84.77 -4.81
N ARG A 318 0.91 -84.57 -5.03
CA ARG A 318 -0.06 -85.66 -5.28
C ARG A 318 0.27 -86.42 -6.57
N VAL A 319 0.63 -85.73 -7.65
CA VAL A 319 1.10 -86.34 -8.89
C VAL A 319 2.31 -87.24 -8.64
N ARG A 320 3.34 -86.76 -7.93
CA ARG A 320 4.50 -87.60 -7.55
C ARG A 320 4.11 -88.84 -6.74
N THR A 321 3.13 -88.76 -5.84
CA THR A 321 2.64 -89.97 -5.13
C THR A 321 1.95 -90.95 -6.08
N MET A 322 1.12 -90.47 -7.00
CA MET A 322 0.46 -91.30 -8.01
C MET A 322 1.45 -91.92 -9.01
N ASP A 323 2.50 -91.20 -9.40
CA ASP A 323 3.57 -91.74 -10.24
C ASP A 323 4.40 -92.80 -9.52
N ALA A 324 4.65 -92.65 -8.22
CA ALA A 324 5.30 -93.67 -7.40
C ALA A 324 4.41 -94.92 -7.24
N GLU A 325 3.11 -94.73 -6.92
CA GLU A 325 2.10 -95.80 -6.89
C GLU A 325 2.07 -96.54 -8.24
N ARG A 326 1.93 -95.81 -9.36
CA ARG A 326 1.98 -96.35 -10.73
C ARG A 326 3.27 -97.12 -11.04
N LYS A 327 4.43 -96.62 -10.62
CA LYS A 327 5.72 -97.31 -10.81
C LYS A 327 5.74 -98.63 -10.05
N THR A 328 5.30 -98.66 -8.78
CA THR A 328 5.23 -99.93 -8.03
C THR A 328 4.26 -100.93 -8.65
N LEU A 329 3.11 -100.46 -9.17
CA LEU A 329 2.17 -101.31 -9.90
C LEU A 329 2.81 -101.88 -11.19
N LEU A 330 3.49 -101.06 -11.99
CA LEU A 330 4.22 -101.53 -13.18
C LEU A 330 5.29 -102.58 -12.81
N GLU A 331 6.06 -102.33 -11.74
CA GLU A 331 7.05 -103.30 -11.23
C GLU A 331 6.44 -104.61 -10.69
N THR A 332 5.14 -104.64 -10.34
CA THR A 332 4.44 -105.91 -10.04
C THR A 332 3.92 -106.60 -11.30
N VAL A 333 3.47 -105.83 -12.30
CA VAL A 333 3.03 -106.38 -13.60
C VAL A 333 4.19 -106.96 -14.40
N GLU A 334 5.36 -106.33 -14.35
CA GLU A 334 6.58 -106.82 -15.01
C GLU A 334 7.02 -108.17 -14.41
N LYS A 335 7.03 -108.28 -13.07
CA LYS A 335 7.30 -109.56 -12.37
C LYS A 335 6.29 -110.67 -12.70
N MET A 336 5.04 -110.34 -13.04
CA MET A 336 4.07 -111.33 -13.54
C MET A 336 4.34 -111.72 -15.00
N LYS A 337 4.72 -110.76 -15.85
CA LYS A 337 5.11 -111.04 -17.25
C LYS A 337 6.38 -111.87 -17.36
N ASP A 338 7.34 -111.70 -16.46
CA ASP A 338 8.57 -112.49 -16.46
C ASP A 338 8.32 -113.97 -16.10
N SER A 339 7.27 -114.27 -15.32
CA SER A 339 6.79 -115.65 -15.14
C SER A 339 6.08 -116.23 -16.37
N ASP A 340 5.49 -115.40 -17.24
CA ASP A 340 4.83 -115.84 -18.48
C ASP A 340 5.80 -115.97 -19.67
N ASN A 341 6.80 -115.08 -19.77
CA ASN A 341 7.67 -114.94 -20.93
C ASN A 341 8.76 -116.02 -21.07
N ALA A 342 8.93 -116.91 -20.09
CA ALA A 342 9.92 -117.99 -20.12
C ALA A 342 9.67 -119.10 -21.19
N ALA A 343 8.83 -118.84 -22.20
CA ALA A 343 8.19 -119.88 -23.01
C ALA A 343 8.45 -119.89 -24.54
N LYS A 344 8.94 -118.82 -25.21
CA LYS A 344 8.96 -118.71 -26.71
C LYS A 344 10.08 -117.81 -27.30
N ILE A 345 10.84 -118.24 -28.34
CA ILE A 345 12.04 -117.54 -28.90
C ILE A 345 12.31 -117.78 -30.44
N HIS A 346 12.60 -116.70 -31.23
CA HIS A 346 13.33 -116.49 -32.56
C HIS A 346 13.01 -117.25 -33.90
N PRO A 347 13.42 -116.84 -35.17
CA PRO A 347 14.67 -116.17 -35.69
C PRO A 347 14.58 -114.96 -36.76
N GLU A 348 15.37 -114.88 -37.87
CA GLU A 348 16.06 -113.64 -38.44
C GLU A 348 16.44 -113.57 -40.01
N ALA A 349 16.93 -112.40 -40.59
CA ALA A 349 17.73 -112.11 -41.88
C ALA A 349 17.08 -111.34 -43.13
N LEU A 350 17.69 -110.70 -44.21
CA LEU A 350 18.99 -109.99 -44.61
C LEU A 350 18.99 -109.26 -46.06
N GLU A 351 19.87 -108.25 -46.34
CA GLU A 351 20.49 -107.65 -47.63
C GLU A 351 19.69 -107.05 -48.88
N LEU A 352 20.27 -106.45 -50.00
CA LEU A 352 21.10 -105.20 -50.26
C LEU A 352 21.39 -104.82 -51.80
N ASN A 353 21.94 -103.60 -52.13
CA ASN A 353 22.99 -103.18 -53.18
C ASN A 353 22.80 -102.33 -54.53
N LEU A 354 23.87 -101.52 -54.86
CA LEU A 354 24.38 -100.87 -56.16
C LEU A 354 23.94 -99.45 -56.73
N ALA A 355 24.79 -98.82 -57.63
CA ALA A 355 24.66 -97.47 -58.32
C ALA A 355 25.60 -97.19 -59.58
N LYS A 356 25.33 -96.20 -60.50
CA LYS A 356 26.18 -95.54 -61.63
C LYS A 356 25.35 -94.51 -62.51
N ARG A 357 25.77 -93.65 -63.51
CA ARG A 357 27.01 -92.92 -64.01
C ARG A 357 26.66 -91.73 -65.05
N GLU A 358 27.63 -90.92 -65.55
CA GLU A 358 27.63 -89.60 -66.32
C GLU A 358 27.61 -89.58 -67.91
N GLY A 359 27.25 -88.43 -68.57
CA GLY A 359 28.12 -87.71 -69.57
C GLY A 359 27.82 -87.52 -71.12
N ILE A 360 27.82 -86.24 -71.62
CA ILE A 360 28.47 -85.65 -72.87
C ILE A 360 27.88 -85.81 -74.34
N ALA A 361 27.62 -84.65 -75.01
CA ALA A 361 27.70 -84.25 -76.47
C ALA A 361 26.81 -84.86 -77.64
N ALA A 362 26.92 -84.26 -78.85
CA ALA A 362 26.14 -84.47 -80.13
C ALA A 362 27.04 -85.03 -81.30
N PRO A 363 26.69 -85.16 -82.64
CA PRO A 363 25.46 -84.83 -83.45
C PRO A 363 25.04 -85.81 -84.66
N GLN A 364 23.92 -85.52 -85.39
CA GLN A 364 23.54 -85.78 -86.84
C GLN A 364 23.44 -87.19 -87.60
N MET A 365 22.30 -87.45 -88.31
CA MET A 365 22.01 -88.28 -89.57
C MET A 365 21.77 -89.87 -89.59
N HIS A 366 21.58 -90.58 -90.77
CA HIS A 366 20.54 -91.69 -91.02
C HIS A 366 20.79 -92.85 -92.13
N THR A 367 20.14 -94.08 -92.08
CA THR A 367 19.87 -95.23 -93.13
C THR A 367 20.86 -96.47 -93.43
N VAL A 368 20.71 -97.66 -94.17
CA VAL A 368 19.75 -98.81 -94.65
C VAL A 368 20.53 -99.87 -95.61
N CYS A 369 20.33 -101.16 -96.14
CA CYS A 369 19.42 -102.41 -96.29
C CYS A 369 20.23 -103.81 -96.50
N LEU A 370 20.00 -105.02 -97.15
CA LEU A 370 19.04 -105.78 -98.09
C LEU A 370 19.10 -107.42 -98.09
N GLN A 371 18.92 -108.26 -99.19
CA GLN A 371 18.44 -109.73 -99.21
C GLN A 371 18.78 -110.76 -100.43
N THR A 372 18.39 -112.10 -100.42
CA THR A 372 18.15 -113.22 -101.51
C THR A 372 19.19 -114.42 -101.77
N GLU A 373 19.10 -115.64 -102.47
CA GLU A 373 18.17 -116.55 -103.31
C GLU A 373 18.61 -118.09 -103.65
N LEU A 374 17.70 -119.01 -104.18
CA LEU A 374 17.71 -120.23 -105.13
C LEU A 374 18.01 -121.80 -104.89
N LEU A 375 17.98 -122.68 -105.97
CA LEU A 375 17.54 -124.14 -106.03
C LEU A 375 18.00 -125.00 -107.30
N LEU A 376 18.17 -126.37 -107.26
CA LEU A 376 17.69 -127.44 -108.24
C LEU A 376 18.43 -128.84 -108.24
N LEU A 377 17.66 -129.96 -108.22
CA LEU A 377 18.04 -131.30 -108.77
C LEU A 377 16.80 -132.23 -108.88
N ASP A 378 16.50 -132.70 -110.10
CA ASP A 378 15.60 -133.77 -110.60
C ASP A 378 14.19 -134.06 -110.03
N GLN A 379 13.42 -134.83 -110.82
CA GLN A 379 11.98 -134.62 -111.03
C GLN A 379 11.03 -135.37 -110.07
N ASP A 380 11.46 -136.42 -109.37
CA ASP A 380 10.60 -137.20 -108.45
C ASP A 380 10.00 -136.35 -107.30
N LYS A 381 10.70 -135.26 -106.94
CA LYS A 381 10.25 -134.26 -105.95
C LYS A 381 8.93 -133.57 -106.30
N THR A 382 8.33 -133.82 -107.47
CA THR A 382 7.08 -133.15 -107.90
C THR A 382 5.84 -133.69 -107.19
N HIS A 383 5.75 -135.00 -106.92
CA HIS A 383 4.55 -135.57 -106.29
C HIS A 383 4.45 -135.28 -104.79
N GLU A 384 5.55 -135.38 -104.03
CA GLU A 384 5.57 -135.00 -102.61
C GLU A 384 5.31 -133.50 -102.40
N ARG A 385 5.86 -132.63 -103.26
CA ARG A 385 5.63 -131.18 -103.20
C ARG A 385 4.15 -130.81 -103.32
N CYS A 386 3.34 -131.57 -104.04
CA CYS A 386 1.93 -131.24 -104.26
C CYS A 386 1.11 -131.36 -102.95
N LEU A 387 1.31 -132.46 -102.20
CA LEU A 387 0.71 -132.64 -100.87
C LEU A 387 1.22 -131.60 -99.87
N GLN A 388 2.54 -131.39 -99.82
CA GLN A 388 3.16 -130.40 -98.94
C GLN A 388 2.72 -128.96 -99.28
N GLN A 389 2.43 -128.64 -100.55
CA GLN A 389 1.91 -127.33 -100.95
C GLN A 389 0.45 -127.11 -100.52
N SER A 390 -0.39 -128.15 -100.45
CA SER A 390 -1.74 -127.99 -99.88
C SER A 390 -1.65 -127.65 -98.41
N GLU A 391 -0.97 -128.50 -97.62
CA GLU A 391 -0.84 -128.28 -96.18
C GLU A 391 -0.19 -126.94 -95.81
N THR A 392 0.83 -126.50 -96.55
CA THR A 392 1.47 -125.20 -96.27
C THR A 392 0.61 -124.02 -96.67
N LYS A 393 -0.22 -124.14 -97.72
CA LYS A 393 -1.22 -123.13 -98.09
C LYS A 393 -2.34 -123.03 -97.04
N ASP A 394 -2.81 -124.16 -96.52
CA ASP A 394 -3.86 -124.17 -95.50
C ASP A 394 -3.35 -123.60 -94.18
N LYS A 395 -2.14 -124.00 -93.74
CA LYS A 395 -1.45 -123.39 -92.59
C LYS A 395 -1.20 -121.88 -92.78
N LEU A 396 -0.89 -121.41 -94.00
CA LEU A 396 -0.77 -119.98 -94.32
C LEU A 396 -2.12 -119.24 -94.23
N ASN A 397 -3.21 -119.88 -94.64
CA ASN A 397 -4.56 -119.33 -94.53
C ASN A 397 -5.05 -119.28 -93.06
N ASP A 398 -4.67 -120.28 -92.24
CA ASP A 398 -4.92 -120.28 -90.81
C ASP A 398 -4.15 -119.16 -90.10
N VAL A 399 -2.85 -119.01 -90.37
CA VAL A 399 -2.04 -117.89 -89.85
C VAL A 399 -2.58 -116.54 -90.33
N ARG A 400 -3.09 -116.43 -91.56
CA ARG A 400 -3.75 -115.20 -92.04
C ARG A 400 -5.03 -114.89 -91.27
N ARG A 401 -5.89 -115.88 -91.03
CA ARG A 401 -7.09 -115.73 -90.17
C ARG A 401 -6.72 -115.36 -88.73
N GLN A 402 -5.64 -115.92 -88.19
CA GLN A 402 -5.13 -115.56 -86.86
C GLN A 402 -4.61 -114.12 -86.82
N LEU A 403 -3.88 -113.65 -87.85
CA LEU A 403 -3.41 -112.27 -87.94
C LEU A 403 -4.57 -111.28 -88.10
N GLN A 404 -5.58 -111.59 -88.94
CA GLN A 404 -6.78 -110.76 -89.06
C GLN A 404 -7.55 -110.70 -87.73
N GLY A 405 -7.81 -111.85 -87.10
CA GLY A 405 -8.46 -111.92 -85.79
C GLY A 405 -7.61 -111.45 -84.59
N LEU A 406 -6.34 -111.08 -84.80
CA LEU A 406 -5.50 -110.35 -83.85
C LEU A 406 -5.54 -108.84 -84.13
N GLN A 407 -5.57 -108.44 -85.41
CA GLN A 407 -5.74 -107.05 -85.81
C GLN A 407 -7.13 -106.51 -85.42
N GLU A 408 -8.19 -107.28 -85.69
CA GLU A 408 -9.57 -106.97 -85.25
C GLU A 408 -9.62 -106.75 -83.72
N LYS A 409 -8.96 -107.60 -82.93
CA LYS A 409 -8.86 -107.44 -81.48
C LYS A 409 -8.02 -106.24 -81.05
N TYR A 410 -6.99 -105.88 -81.81
CA TYR A 410 -6.19 -104.69 -81.55
C TYR A 410 -7.02 -103.43 -81.80
N ASP A 411 -7.77 -103.38 -82.91
CA ASP A 411 -8.66 -102.28 -83.24
C ASP A 411 -9.85 -102.20 -82.26
N GLU A 412 -10.39 -103.34 -81.79
CA GLU A 412 -11.37 -103.40 -80.69
C GLU A 412 -10.78 -102.82 -79.38
N LEU A 413 -9.60 -103.29 -78.95
CA LEU A 413 -8.92 -102.79 -77.74
C LEU A 413 -8.62 -101.29 -77.81
N LEU A 414 -8.16 -100.79 -78.96
CA LEU A 414 -7.85 -99.37 -79.16
C LEU A 414 -9.13 -98.52 -79.14
N ASN A 415 -10.25 -99.03 -79.67
CA ASN A 415 -11.55 -98.37 -79.55
C ASN A 415 -12.18 -98.47 -78.14
N VAL A 416 -11.82 -99.48 -77.33
CA VAL A 416 -12.18 -99.55 -75.91
C VAL A 416 -11.33 -98.58 -75.08
N THR A 417 -10.03 -98.50 -75.35
CA THR A 417 -9.10 -97.56 -74.68
C THR A 417 -9.54 -96.12 -74.92
N ARG A 418 -9.78 -95.73 -76.17
CA ARG A 418 -10.27 -94.37 -76.49
C ARG A 418 -11.59 -94.03 -75.78
N LYS A 419 -12.50 -95.00 -75.66
CA LYS A 419 -13.76 -94.78 -74.90
C LYS A 419 -13.54 -94.67 -73.41
N ALA A 420 -12.55 -95.36 -72.84
CA ALA A 420 -12.18 -95.19 -71.44
C ALA A 420 -11.60 -93.78 -71.21
N GLU A 421 -10.70 -93.33 -72.08
CA GLU A 421 -10.15 -91.97 -72.10
C GLU A 421 -11.30 -90.92 -72.22
N GLU A 422 -12.22 -91.09 -73.18
CA GLU A 422 -13.41 -90.24 -73.36
C GLU A 422 -14.36 -90.23 -72.13
N TYR A 423 -14.40 -91.30 -71.32
CA TYR A 423 -15.18 -91.37 -70.07
C TYR A 423 -14.44 -90.77 -68.87
N GLU A 424 -13.11 -90.90 -68.80
CA GLU A 424 -12.28 -90.29 -67.77
C GLU A 424 -12.26 -88.75 -67.94
N ASP A 425 -12.05 -88.25 -69.16
CA ASP A 425 -12.20 -86.82 -69.52
C ASP A 425 -13.59 -86.28 -69.13
N TYR A 426 -14.66 -87.06 -69.37
CA TYR A 426 -16.02 -86.66 -69.05
C TYR A 426 -16.28 -86.54 -67.54
N GLU A 427 -15.79 -87.49 -66.73
CA GLU A 427 -15.92 -87.43 -65.28
C GLU A 427 -15.01 -86.36 -64.64
N GLU A 428 -13.82 -86.10 -65.19
CA GLU A 428 -13.00 -84.95 -64.76
C GLU A 428 -13.70 -83.61 -65.06
N LEU A 429 -14.22 -83.41 -66.28
CA LEU A 429 -14.96 -82.19 -66.64
C LEU A 429 -16.27 -82.03 -65.86
N LYS A 430 -16.93 -83.14 -65.50
CA LYS A 430 -18.12 -83.14 -64.63
C LYS A 430 -17.74 -82.73 -63.21
N LYS A 431 -16.68 -83.32 -62.64
CA LYS A 431 -16.17 -82.96 -61.31
C LYS A 431 -15.70 -81.50 -61.24
N GLN A 432 -15.04 -81.00 -62.29
CA GLN A 432 -14.65 -79.58 -62.38
C GLN A 432 -15.87 -78.66 -62.31
N ARG A 433 -16.94 -78.92 -63.09
CA ARG A 433 -18.17 -78.13 -62.97
C ARG A 433 -18.87 -78.26 -61.62
N GLU A 434 -18.88 -79.45 -61.02
CA GLU A 434 -19.40 -79.63 -59.66
C GLU A 434 -18.57 -78.87 -58.61
N GLU A 435 -17.29 -78.57 -58.88
CA GLU A 435 -16.45 -77.72 -58.01
C GLU A 435 -16.65 -76.22 -58.30
N GLU A 436 -16.79 -75.82 -59.57
CA GLU A 436 -17.16 -74.46 -59.97
C GLU A 436 -18.54 -74.04 -59.43
N GLU A 437 -19.53 -74.93 -59.47
CA GLU A 437 -20.89 -74.69 -58.96
C GLU A 437 -20.90 -74.42 -57.45
N LYS A 438 -20.11 -75.17 -56.66
CA LYS A 438 -19.94 -74.92 -55.21
C LYS A 438 -19.20 -73.62 -54.92
N VAL A 439 -18.28 -73.20 -55.79
CA VAL A 439 -17.60 -71.90 -55.66
C VAL A 439 -18.55 -70.75 -55.99
N LEU A 440 -19.45 -70.92 -56.98
CA LEU A 440 -20.50 -69.95 -57.28
C LEU A 440 -21.53 -69.84 -56.16
N GLU A 441 -21.96 -70.96 -55.58
CA GLU A 441 -22.86 -71.02 -54.42
C GLU A 441 -22.25 -70.24 -53.22
N LEU A 442 -21.00 -70.56 -52.84
CA LEU A 442 -20.30 -69.86 -51.76
C LEU A 442 -20.04 -68.37 -52.05
N LEU A 443 -19.86 -67.98 -53.32
CA LEU A 443 -19.76 -66.57 -53.72
C LEU A 443 -21.11 -65.85 -53.67
N MET A 444 -22.23 -66.54 -53.91
CA MET A 444 -23.57 -65.97 -53.72
C MET A 444 -23.85 -65.76 -52.24
N ASP A 445 -23.65 -66.78 -51.39
CA ASP A 445 -23.79 -66.67 -49.92
C ASP A 445 -23.00 -65.48 -49.37
N LYS A 446 -21.72 -65.35 -49.76
CA LYS A 446 -20.83 -64.26 -49.33
C LYS A 446 -21.21 -62.89 -49.93
N THR A 447 -21.98 -62.86 -51.03
CA THR A 447 -22.53 -61.61 -51.58
C THR A 447 -23.77 -61.18 -50.80
N GLU A 448 -24.69 -62.11 -50.49
CA GLU A 448 -25.87 -61.83 -49.66
C GLU A 448 -25.46 -61.35 -48.26
N GLU A 449 -24.46 -61.98 -47.63
CA GLU A 449 -23.90 -61.55 -46.34
C GLU A 449 -23.36 -60.09 -46.38
N VAL A 450 -22.73 -59.68 -47.48
CA VAL A 450 -22.20 -58.32 -47.67
C VAL A 450 -23.31 -57.30 -48.00
N GLU A 451 -24.40 -57.73 -48.66
CA GLU A 451 -25.58 -56.89 -48.86
C GLU A 451 -26.34 -56.65 -47.54
N GLU A 452 -26.44 -57.66 -46.67
CA GLU A 452 -26.97 -57.49 -45.30
C GLU A 452 -26.09 -56.55 -44.45
N GLU A 453 -24.76 -56.74 -44.43
CA GLU A 453 -23.83 -55.82 -43.75
C GLU A 453 -23.96 -54.37 -44.28
N TYR A 454 -24.14 -54.20 -45.60
CA TYR A 454 -24.28 -52.87 -46.21
C TYR A 454 -25.57 -52.16 -45.81
N GLU A 455 -26.72 -52.84 -45.81
CA GLU A 455 -27.98 -52.24 -45.36
C GLU A 455 -27.99 -51.99 -43.84
N GLU A 456 -27.32 -52.81 -43.04
CA GLU A 456 -27.14 -52.57 -41.60
C GLU A 456 -26.22 -51.36 -41.33
N LEU A 457 -25.12 -51.20 -42.09
CA LEU A 457 -24.26 -50.01 -42.02
C LEU A 457 -25.00 -48.74 -42.47
N LYS A 458 -25.88 -48.85 -43.48
CA LYS A 458 -26.69 -47.76 -44.02
C LYS A 458 -27.78 -47.30 -43.03
N THR A 459 -28.41 -48.21 -42.29
CA THR A 459 -29.33 -47.84 -41.21
C THR A 459 -28.58 -47.18 -40.04
N LYS A 460 -27.49 -47.78 -39.56
CA LYS A 460 -26.59 -47.20 -38.54
C LYS A 460 -26.12 -45.79 -38.93
N LYS A 461 -25.79 -45.56 -40.21
CA LYS A 461 -25.43 -44.23 -40.71
C LYS A 461 -26.56 -43.20 -40.49
N VAL A 462 -27.79 -43.53 -40.86
CA VAL A 462 -28.95 -42.62 -40.70
C VAL A 462 -29.22 -42.34 -39.21
N GLU A 463 -29.01 -43.33 -38.33
CA GLU A 463 -29.11 -43.12 -36.88
C GLU A 463 -28.02 -42.17 -36.35
N VAL A 464 -26.77 -42.32 -36.81
CA VAL A 464 -25.68 -41.38 -36.47
C VAL A 464 -25.95 -39.97 -36.99
N GLU A 465 -26.44 -39.81 -38.22
CA GLU A 465 -26.85 -38.50 -38.76
C GLU A 465 -27.99 -37.88 -37.93
N ARG A 466 -28.96 -38.68 -37.45
CA ARG A 466 -30.04 -38.22 -36.57
C ARG A 466 -29.52 -37.81 -35.18
N VAL A 467 -28.66 -38.62 -34.57
CA VAL A 467 -28.06 -38.33 -33.24
C VAL A 467 -27.16 -37.09 -33.30
N TYR A 468 -26.44 -36.86 -34.40
CA TYR A 468 -25.65 -35.65 -34.61
C TYR A 468 -26.53 -34.39 -34.63
N GLU A 469 -27.65 -34.41 -35.36
CA GLU A 469 -28.55 -33.25 -35.43
C GLU A 469 -29.35 -33.07 -34.12
N GLU A 470 -29.74 -34.15 -33.43
CA GLU A 470 -30.29 -34.09 -32.06
C GLU A 470 -29.30 -33.47 -31.05
N LEU A 471 -28.02 -33.83 -31.13
CA LEU A 471 -26.96 -33.28 -30.27
C LEU A 471 -26.69 -31.80 -30.59
N LYS A 472 -26.69 -31.44 -31.87
CA LYS A 472 -26.54 -30.05 -32.34
C LYS A 472 -27.70 -29.16 -31.87
N ILE A 473 -28.93 -29.66 -31.93
CA ILE A 473 -30.10 -28.95 -31.36
C ILE A 473 -29.90 -28.74 -29.85
N LYS A 474 -29.54 -29.77 -29.09
CA LYS A 474 -29.27 -29.64 -27.64
C LYS A 474 -28.16 -28.64 -27.33
N MET A 475 -27.06 -28.66 -28.10
CA MET A 475 -25.99 -27.68 -27.94
C MET A 475 -26.46 -26.25 -28.23
N ASP A 476 -27.42 -26.04 -29.13
CA ASP A 476 -27.97 -24.70 -29.42
C ASP A 476 -29.01 -24.29 -28.37
N GLU A 477 -29.84 -25.22 -27.87
CA GLU A 477 -30.72 -25.02 -26.71
C GLU A 477 -29.91 -24.66 -25.44
N GLU A 478 -28.81 -25.37 -25.15
CA GLU A 478 -27.92 -25.09 -24.02
C GLU A 478 -27.33 -23.68 -24.09
N LYS A 479 -26.93 -23.19 -25.28
CA LYS A 479 -26.49 -21.80 -25.48
C LYS A 479 -27.62 -20.79 -25.24
N GLU A 480 -28.85 -21.09 -25.64
CA GLU A 480 -30.01 -20.21 -25.35
C GLU A 480 -30.32 -20.18 -23.84
N TYR A 481 -30.24 -21.32 -23.13
CA TYR A 481 -30.37 -21.37 -21.68
C TYR A 481 -29.24 -20.58 -20.98
N GLU A 482 -27.99 -20.77 -21.37
CA GLU A 482 -26.84 -20.02 -20.85
C GLU A 482 -27.00 -18.51 -21.09
N HIS A 483 -27.46 -18.09 -22.27
CA HIS A 483 -27.71 -16.68 -22.57
C HIS A 483 -28.86 -16.11 -21.72
N LEU A 484 -29.95 -16.87 -21.52
CA LEU A 484 -31.08 -16.46 -20.68
C LEU A 484 -30.73 -16.46 -19.18
N GLU A 485 -29.84 -17.33 -18.72
CA GLU A 485 -29.29 -17.31 -17.36
C GLU A 485 -28.38 -16.10 -17.17
N ASN A 486 -27.42 -15.85 -18.06
CA ASN A 486 -26.57 -14.65 -18.02
C ASN A 486 -27.39 -13.34 -18.04
N MET A 487 -28.43 -13.26 -18.88
CA MET A 487 -29.33 -12.10 -18.90
C MET A 487 -30.13 -11.96 -17.59
N ARG A 488 -30.50 -13.07 -16.96
CA ARG A 488 -31.14 -13.08 -15.63
C ARG A 488 -30.15 -12.67 -14.54
N GLU A 489 -28.89 -13.07 -14.62
CA GLU A 489 -27.80 -12.68 -13.72
C GLU A 489 -27.52 -11.17 -13.82
N GLU A 490 -27.43 -10.63 -15.03
CA GLU A 490 -27.27 -9.19 -15.29
C GLU A 490 -28.44 -8.39 -14.70
N LEU A 491 -29.69 -8.84 -14.89
CA LEU A 491 -30.87 -8.21 -14.28
C LEU A 491 -30.87 -8.30 -12.74
N LYS A 492 -30.43 -9.41 -12.13
CA LYS A 492 -30.22 -9.51 -10.66
C LYS A 492 -29.18 -8.48 -10.20
N LEU A 493 -28.08 -8.33 -10.94
CA LEU A 493 -27.00 -7.41 -10.64
C LEU A 493 -27.48 -5.95 -10.71
N ASP A 494 -28.20 -5.58 -11.75
CA ASP A 494 -28.73 -4.22 -11.93
C ASP A 494 -29.80 -3.88 -10.89
N GLU A 495 -30.65 -4.83 -10.49
CA GLU A 495 -31.53 -4.69 -9.33
C GLU A 495 -30.74 -4.47 -8.03
N ALA A 496 -29.68 -5.25 -7.79
CA ALA A 496 -28.84 -5.12 -6.60
C ALA A 496 -28.09 -3.78 -6.56
N LEU A 497 -27.56 -3.33 -7.70
CA LEU A 497 -26.93 -2.02 -7.87
C LEU A 497 -27.95 -0.89 -7.69
N GLY A 498 -29.19 -1.05 -8.19
CA GLY A 498 -30.29 -0.11 -7.97
C GLY A 498 -30.63 0.03 -6.48
N ARG A 499 -30.84 -1.09 -5.78
CA ARG A 499 -31.08 -1.14 -4.32
C ARG A 499 -29.91 -0.52 -3.53
N SER A 500 -28.68 -0.84 -3.91
CA SER A 500 -27.45 -0.30 -3.30
C SER A 500 -27.33 1.22 -3.48
N ARG A 501 -27.54 1.74 -4.70
CA ARG A 501 -27.60 3.19 -4.98
C ARG A 501 -28.70 3.88 -4.17
N GLN A 502 -29.87 3.27 -4.05
CA GLN A 502 -30.97 3.82 -3.23
C GLN A 502 -30.61 3.83 -1.73
N GLN A 503 -30.01 2.75 -1.22
CA GLN A 503 -29.52 2.70 0.16
C GLN A 503 -28.42 3.74 0.42
N GLN A 504 -27.48 3.91 -0.51
CA GLN A 504 -26.45 4.94 -0.45
C GLN A 504 -27.05 6.36 -0.42
N GLN A 505 -28.09 6.63 -1.22
CA GLN A 505 -28.83 7.89 -1.18
C GLN A 505 -29.52 8.11 0.17
N HIS A 506 -30.20 7.10 0.72
CA HIS A 506 -30.81 7.20 2.05
C HIS A 506 -29.79 7.41 3.16
N CYS A 507 -28.65 6.72 3.13
CA CYS A 507 -27.54 6.93 4.07
C CYS A 507 -26.95 8.35 3.94
N SER A 508 -26.76 8.85 2.71
CA SER A 508 -26.29 10.21 2.46
C SER A 508 -27.25 11.27 3.00
N GLN A 509 -28.55 11.12 2.75
CA GLN A 509 -29.60 11.99 3.30
C GLN A 509 -29.65 11.95 4.83
N ALA A 510 -29.51 10.76 5.44
CA ALA A 510 -29.46 10.61 6.88
C ALA A 510 -28.25 11.31 7.51
N VAL A 511 -27.07 11.20 6.88
CA VAL A 511 -25.86 11.92 7.31
C VAL A 511 -26.01 13.44 7.12
N GLU A 512 -26.61 13.90 6.02
CA GLU A 512 -26.87 15.33 5.79
C GLU A 512 -27.83 15.90 6.85
N LEU A 513 -28.88 15.15 7.23
CA LEU A 513 -29.79 15.52 8.31
C LEU A 513 -29.10 15.50 9.68
N GLN A 514 -28.27 14.50 9.98
CA GLN A 514 -27.46 14.48 11.20
C GLN A 514 -26.51 15.69 11.28
N LEU A 515 -25.87 16.07 10.18
CA LEU A 515 -25.01 17.26 10.11
C LEU A 515 -25.80 18.55 10.34
N LYS A 516 -27.01 18.68 9.78
CA LYS A 516 -27.91 19.83 10.03
C LYS A 516 -28.31 19.91 11.51
N VAL A 517 -28.76 18.81 12.11
CA VAL A 517 -29.10 18.74 13.55
C VAL A 517 -27.88 19.05 14.42
N CYS A 518 -26.69 18.58 14.06
CA CYS A 518 -25.45 18.93 14.77
C CYS A 518 -25.07 20.41 14.63
N ALA A 519 -25.36 21.05 13.50
CA ALA A 519 -25.14 22.48 13.30
C ALA A 519 -26.14 23.33 14.12
N GLU A 520 -27.42 22.98 14.09
CA GLU A 520 -28.47 23.61 14.90
C GLU A 520 -28.19 23.45 16.40
N LEU A 521 -27.76 22.26 16.85
CA LEU A 521 -27.38 22.01 18.24
C LEU A 521 -26.19 22.87 18.66
N LYS A 522 -25.14 22.98 17.82
CA LYS A 522 -23.98 23.86 18.08
C LYS A 522 -24.38 25.34 18.11
N GLN A 523 -25.28 25.76 17.22
CA GLN A 523 -25.83 27.13 17.22
C GLN A 523 -26.63 27.40 18.50
N GLY A 524 -27.46 26.45 18.93
CA GLY A 524 -28.21 26.51 20.19
C GLY A 524 -27.29 26.59 21.41
N GLN A 525 -26.26 25.73 21.48
CA GLN A 525 -25.24 25.75 22.54
C GLN A 525 -24.53 27.11 22.60
N ALA A 526 -24.06 27.64 21.46
CA ALA A 526 -23.43 28.97 21.41
C ALA A 526 -24.39 30.09 21.85
N MET A 527 -25.67 30.00 21.49
CA MET A 527 -26.69 30.98 21.90
C MET A 527 -26.99 30.91 23.41
N VAL A 528 -27.05 29.71 23.99
CA VAL A 528 -27.17 29.49 25.44
C VAL A 528 -25.94 30.05 26.16
N SER A 529 -24.73 29.68 25.75
CA SER A 529 -23.49 30.18 26.38
C SER A 529 -23.37 31.71 26.31
N HIS A 530 -23.82 32.33 25.22
CA HIS A 530 -23.89 33.80 25.12
C HIS A 530 -24.95 34.43 26.04
N LEU A 531 -26.10 33.77 26.23
CA LEU A 531 -27.13 34.21 27.20
C LEU A 531 -26.66 34.04 28.64
N GLU A 532 -25.97 32.94 28.97
CA GLU A 532 -25.34 32.68 30.27
C GLU A 532 -24.25 33.71 30.56
N GLN A 533 -23.33 33.94 29.61
CA GLN A 533 -22.29 34.97 29.73
C GLN A 533 -22.90 36.36 29.93
N ARG A 534 -24.00 36.68 29.23
CA ARG A 534 -24.73 37.95 29.40
C ARG A 534 -25.43 38.05 30.75
N ALA A 535 -26.01 36.97 31.26
CA ALA A 535 -26.62 36.92 32.58
C ALA A 535 -25.56 37.12 33.67
N LEU A 536 -24.42 36.41 33.60
CA LEU A 536 -23.28 36.57 34.50
C LEU A 536 -22.68 37.97 34.43
N GLN A 537 -22.61 38.60 33.26
CA GLN A 537 -22.20 40.00 33.11
C GLN A 537 -23.19 40.98 33.76
N GLN A 538 -24.50 40.71 33.68
CA GLN A 538 -25.54 41.51 34.32
C GLN A 538 -25.51 41.34 35.84
N GLU A 539 -25.47 40.11 36.37
CA GLU A 539 -25.33 39.84 37.80
C GLU A 539 -24.03 40.47 38.35
N SER A 540 -22.91 40.29 37.66
CA SER A 540 -21.63 40.94 37.99
C SER A 540 -21.72 42.47 37.93
N ARG A 541 -22.64 43.05 37.16
CA ARG A 541 -22.89 44.49 37.13
C ARG A 541 -23.77 44.92 38.30
N GLU A 542 -24.88 44.22 38.56
CA GLU A 542 -25.78 44.49 39.67
C GLU A 542 -25.08 44.34 41.03
N LEU A 543 -24.20 43.34 41.18
CA LEU A 543 -23.33 43.19 42.35
C LEU A 543 -22.33 44.34 42.48
N ARG A 544 -21.72 44.84 41.37
CA ARG A 544 -20.84 46.02 41.40
C ARG A 544 -21.60 47.30 41.76
N GLU A 545 -22.79 47.50 41.21
CA GLU A 545 -23.65 48.65 41.53
C GLU A 545 -24.15 48.59 42.98
N GLY A 546 -24.51 47.39 43.47
CA GLY A 546 -24.86 47.14 44.87
C GLY A 546 -23.68 47.35 45.84
N LEU A 547 -22.47 46.90 45.49
CA LEU A 547 -21.24 47.17 46.24
C LEU A 547 -20.88 48.66 46.24
N ALA A 548 -21.05 49.36 45.10
CA ALA A 548 -20.85 50.81 45.02
C ALA A 548 -21.85 51.58 45.89
N GLN A 549 -23.14 51.21 45.86
CA GLN A 549 -24.16 51.77 46.75
C GLN A 549 -23.88 51.45 48.22
N SER A 550 -23.41 50.24 48.54
CA SER A 550 -23.03 49.84 49.90
C SER A 550 -21.83 50.64 50.39
N SER A 551 -20.79 50.80 49.56
CA SER A 551 -19.64 51.67 49.82
C SER A 551 -20.05 53.13 50.00
N GLN A 552 -20.98 53.65 49.18
CA GLN A 552 -21.48 55.02 49.33
C GLN A 552 -22.29 55.19 50.62
N LYS A 553 -23.11 54.21 51.00
CA LYS A 553 -23.82 54.17 52.29
C LYS A 553 -22.83 54.12 53.45
N ALA A 554 -21.80 53.28 53.38
CA ALA A 554 -20.74 53.18 54.39
C ALA A 554 -19.93 54.48 54.52
N GLN A 555 -19.61 55.16 53.41
CA GLN A 555 -18.97 56.48 53.41
C GLN A 555 -19.87 57.55 54.04
N SER A 556 -21.18 57.56 53.72
CA SER A 556 -22.15 58.45 54.38
C SER A 556 -22.29 58.13 55.87
N CYS A 557 -22.27 56.86 56.28
CA CYS A 557 -22.25 56.47 57.69
C CYS A 557 -20.92 56.87 58.37
N SER A 558 -19.78 56.81 57.70
CA SER A 558 -18.50 57.33 58.21
C SER A 558 -18.60 58.82 58.44
N ARG A 559 -19.09 59.61 57.46
CA ARG A 559 -19.32 61.05 57.62
C ARG A 559 -20.28 61.37 58.76
N LEU A 560 -21.40 60.65 58.88
CA LEU A 560 -22.33 60.83 60.00
C LEU A 560 -21.72 60.42 61.35
N LEU A 561 -20.81 59.45 61.40
CA LEU A 561 -20.05 59.10 62.59
C LEU A 561 -18.96 60.13 62.91
N GLU A 562 -18.32 60.70 61.90
CA GLU A 562 -17.35 61.81 62.02
C GLU A 562 -18.06 63.07 62.52
N GLU A 563 -19.17 63.48 61.90
CA GLU A 563 -20.06 64.56 62.33
C GLU A 563 -20.57 64.33 63.76
N LEU A 564 -21.09 63.14 64.09
CA LEU A 564 -21.55 62.82 65.43
C LEU A 564 -20.40 62.74 66.44
N SER A 565 -19.19 62.37 66.02
CA SER A 565 -17.98 62.47 66.85
C SER A 565 -17.55 63.92 67.07
N ALA A 566 -17.72 64.79 66.07
CA ALA A 566 -17.44 66.21 66.13
C ALA A 566 -18.49 66.95 66.99
N GLU A 567 -19.77 66.59 66.91
CA GLU A 567 -20.80 67.08 67.83
C GLU A 567 -20.60 66.53 69.24
N ARG A 568 -20.16 65.28 69.42
CA ARG A 568 -19.71 64.78 70.73
C ARG A 568 -18.46 65.51 71.23
N ALA A 569 -17.56 65.93 70.35
CA ALA A 569 -16.38 66.73 70.71
C ALA A 569 -16.75 68.17 71.06
N LYS A 570 -17.72 68.78 70.35
CA LYS A 570 -18.32 70.08 70.68
C LYS A 570 -19.10 70.03 71.98
N LEU A 571 -19.93 69.00 72.21
CA LEU A 571 -20.62 68.79 73.47
C LEU A 571 -19.61 68.59 74.60
N LYS A 572 -18.58 67.76 74.43
CA LYS A 572 -17.48 67.65 75.40
C LYS A 572 -16.71 68.96 75.58
N ALA A 573 -16.57 69.78 74.54
CA ALA A 573 -15.95 71.10 74.65
C ALA A 573 -16.87 72.10 75.39
N MET A 574 -18.20 72.01 75.24
CA MET A 574 -19.18 72.78 75.99
C MET A 574 -19.34 72.29 77.43
N GLU A 575 -19.24 70.98 77.68
CA GLU A 575 -19.16 70.38 79.02
C GLU A 575 -17.85 70.80 79.70
N MET A 576 -16.71 70.71 79.01
CA MET A 576 -15.43 71.21 79.50
C MET A 576 -15.43 72.74 79.66
N GLN A 577 -16.13 73.49 78.82
CA GLN A 577 -16.31 74.95 78.98
C GLN A 577 -17.27 75.27 80.13
N GLY A 578 -18.29 74.44 80.39
CA GLY A 578 -19.20 74.53 81.53
C GLY A 578 -18.51 74.16 82.84
N LEU A 579 -17.68 73.11 82.84
CA LEU A 579 -16.80 72.73 83.94
C LEU A 579 -15.68 73.75 84.14
N GLN A 580 -15.14 74.36 83.08
CA GLN A 580 -14.21 75.49 83.16
C GLN A 580 -14.90 76.76 83.64
N GLN A 581 -16.18 76.98 83.30
CA GLN A 581 -16.99 78.05 83.86
C GLN A 581 -17.34 77.79 85.32
N GLN A 582 -17.61 76.55 85.73
CA GLN A 582 -17.76 76.17 87.15
C GLN A 582 -16.43 76.31 87.90
N LEU A 583 -15.31 75.87 87.34
CA LEU A 583 -13.97 76.12 87.90
C LEU A 583 -13.64 77.60 87.92
N ASN A 584 -14.10 78.39 86.95
CA ASN A 584 -13.95 79.84 86.97
C ASN A 584 -14.92 80.51 87.95
N VAL A 585 -16.10 79.95 88.24
CA VAL A 585 -17.05 80.45 89.26
C VAL A 585 -16.60 80.06 90.66
N GLU A 586 -16.01 78.88 90.84
CA GLU A 586 -15.36 78.48 92.09
C GLU A 586 -14.03 79.20 92.28
N ARG A 587 -13.24 79.42 91.23
CA ARG A 587 -12.06 80.30 91.28
C ARG A 587 -12.48 81.74 91.54
N ASN A 588 -13.56 82.23 90.92
CA ASN A 588 -14.10 83.55 91.19
C ASN A 588 -14.65 83.65 92.61
N ARG A 589 -15.33 82.63 93.16
CA ARG A 589 -15.68 82.57 94.59
C ARG A 589 -14.46 82.58 95.50
N ASN A 590 -13.38 81.89 95.13
CA ASN A 590 -12.14 81.92 95.90
C ASN A 590 -11.43 83.28 95.77
N THR A 591 -11.51 83.98 94.62
CA THR A 591 -11.04 85.36 94.49
C THR A 591 -12.01 86.39 95.05
N GLU A 592 -13.31 86.12 95.16
CA GLU A 592 -14.34 86.97 95.77
C GLU A 592 -14.29 86.82 97.29
N SER A 593 -14.02 85.62 97.81
CA SER A 593 -13.69 85.39 99.22
C SER A 593 -12.33 85.99 99.56
N GLY A 594 -11.33 85.83 98.68
CA GLY A 594 -10.03 86.49 98.82
C GLY A 594 -10.12 88.00 98.71
N GLN A 595 -10.97 88.53 97.82
CA GLN A 595 -11.29 89.95 97.70
C GLN A 595 -12.16 90.41 98.86
N GLN A 596 -13.00 89.58 99.49
CA GLN A 596 -13.71 89.96 100.71
C GLN A 596 -12.79 89.98 101.93
N GLU A 597 -11.77 89.11 102.01
CA GLU A 597 -10.69 89.26 102.99
C GLU A 597 -9.81 90.49 102.69
N GLU A 598 -9.44 90.72 101.44
CA GLU A 598 -8.61 91.84 101.01
C GLU A 598 -9.36 93.18 101.08
N GLU A 599 -10.67 93.21 100.82
CA GLU A 599 -11.56 94.36 100.98
C GLU A 599 -11.98 94.54 102.44
N ALA A 600 -12.03 93.50 103.28
CA ALA A 600 -12.09 93.67 104.73
C ALA A 600 -10.79 94.31 105.27
N ARG A 601 -9.62 93.90 104.77
CA ARG A 601 -8.33 94.57 105.06
C ARG A 601 -8.30 96.00 104.50
N TYR A 602 -8.79 96.22 103.29
CA TYR A 602 -8.78 97.52 102.63
C TYR A 602 -9.81 98.47 103.25
N THR A 603 -10.97 97.99 103.70
CA THR A 603 -11.95 98.80 104.45
C THR A 603 -11.50 99.07 105.88
N ALA A 604 -10.74 98.17 106.53
CA ALA A 604 -10.04 98.49 107.76
C ALA A 604 -8.99 99.62 107.54
N LEU A 605 -8.17 99.51 106.49
CA LEU A 605 -7.18 100.53 106.14
C LEU A 605 -7.83 101.86 105.71
N ARG A 606 -8.95 101.79 104.99
CA ARG A 606 -9.72 102.96 104.51
C ARG A 606 -10.58 103.59 105.59
N THR A 607 -11.01 102.86 106.63
CA THR A 607 -11.63 103.46 107.82
C THR A 607 -10.59 104.11 108.75
N GLN A 608 -9.35 103.61 108.75
CA GLN A 608 -8.22 104.29 109.37
C GLN A 608 -7.85 105.58 108.61
N ASP A 609 -7.71 105.53 107.28
CA ASP A 609 -7.41 106.71 106.46
C ASP A 609 -8.56 107.74 106.45
N ASN A 610 -9.82 107.31 106.31
CA ASN A 610 -10.97 108.23 106.40
C ASN A 610 -11.06 108.94 107.78
N GLN A 611 -10.56 108.33 108.87
CA GLN A 611 -10.46 109.01 110.17
C GLN A 611 -9.36 110.09 110.23
N LEU A 612 -8.34 110.00 109.37
CA LEU A 612 -7.31 111.03 109.20
C LEU A 612 -7.80 112.12 108.23
N HIS A 613 -8.28 111.71 107.05
CA HIS A 613 -8.76 112.62 106.00
C HIS A 613 -9.99 113.44 106.41
N ARG A 614 -10.89 112.91 107.24
CA ARG A 614 -12.03 113.69 107.73
C ARG A 614 -11.60 114.88 108.59
N ARG A 615 -10.57 114.70 109.44
CA ARG A 615 -9.99 115.79 110.25
C ARG A 615 -9.29 116.84 109.38
N MET A 616 -8.67 116.44 108.28
CA MET A 616 -8.09 117.35 107.29
C MET A 616 -9.17 118.17 106.57
N TRP A 617 -10.27 117.52 106.18
CA TRP A 617 -11.38 118.18 105.46
C TRP A 617 -12.15 119.16 106.34
N GLU A 618 -12.43 118.80 107.59
CA GLU A 618 -13.11 119.68 108.55
C GLU A 618 -12.29 120.96 108.86
N GLN A 619 -10.95 120.97 108.65
CA GLN A 619 -10.16 122.21 108.67
C GLN A 619 -10.22 123.01 107.35
N ARG A 620 -10.21 122.35 106.18
CA ARG A 620 -10.13 123.04 104.88
C ARG A 620 -11.47 123.62 104.41
N GLU A 621 -12.59 123.09 104.90
CA GLU A 621 -13.93 123.59 104.56
C GLU A 621 -14.23 124.93 105.28
N GLU A 622 -13.68 125.17 106.47
CA GLU A 622 -13.73 126.48 107.15
C GLU A 622 -12.93 127.55 106.38
N GLU A 623 -11.71 127.24 105.90
CA GLU A 623 -10.85 128.18 105.19
C GLU A 623 -11.46 128.71 103.87
N LEU A 624 -12.12 127.83 103.08
CA LEU A 624 -12.62 128.21 101.75
C LEU A 624 -13.97 128.96 101.77
N GLN A 625 -14.73 128.92 102.88
CA GLN A 625 -15.94 129.73 102.99
C GLN A 625 -15.64 131.24 103.16
N GLU A 626 -14.45 131.60 103.67
CA GLU A 626 -14.01 133.00 103.71
C GLU A 626 -13.64 133.54 102.31
N GLU A 627 -12.91 132.76 101.50
CA GLU A 627 -12.51 133.15 100.14
C GLU A 627 -13.73 133.45 99.24
N GLY A 628 -14.82 132.70 99.41
CA GLY A 628 -16.05 132.84 98.61
C GLY A 628 -16.80 134.17 98.77
N CYS A 629 -16.50 134.96 99.81
CA CYS A 629 -17.06 136.29 100.01
C CYS A 629 -16.28 137.39 99.25
N SER A 630 -14.96 137.26 99.11
CA SER A 630 -14.10 138.36 98.63
C SER A 630 -14.29 138.72 97.15
N LEU A 631 -14.32 137.71 96.27
CA LEU A 631 -14.26 137.97 94.82
C LEU A 631 -15.51 138.67 94.25
N ARG A 632 -16.65 138.61 94.95
CA ARG A 632 -17.92 139.21 94.50
C ARG A 632 -17.93 140.75 94.62
N GLU A 633 -17.02 141.34 95.38
CA GLU A 633 -16.86 142.80 95.49
C GLU A 633 -15.96 143.38 94.39
N VAL A 634 -15.05 142.56 93.85
CA VAL A 634 -14.12 142.96 92.77
C VAL A 634 -14.87 143.20 91.45
N GLU A 635 -15.82 142.32 91.13
CA GLU A 635 -16.64 142.39 89.91
C GLU A 635 -17.56 143.63 89.86
N ALA A 636 -17.94 144.16 91.03
CA ALA A 636 -18.69 145.42 91.13
C ALA A 636 -17.82 146.67 90.93
N SER A 637 -16.53 146.61 91.27
CA SER A 637 -15.68 147.81 91.40
C SER A 637 -15.12 148.33 90.06
N LEU A 638 -14.76 147.43 89.14
CA LEU A 638 -14.11 147.81 87.87
C LEU A 638 -15.05 148.44 86.82
N ASN A 639 -16.37 148.34 87.01
CA ASN A 639 -17.34 149.07 86.18
C ASN A 639 -17.36 150.59 86.44
N CYS A 640 -16.75 151.09 87.52
CA CYS A 640 -16.68 152.53 87.79
C CYS A 640 -15.44 153.22 87.19
N THR A 641 -14.30 152.55 87.09
CA THR A 641 -13.00 153.23 86.85
C THR A 641 -12.66 153.47 85.37
N ASN A 642 -13.46 152.97 84.42
CA ASN A 642 -13.18 153.09 82.98
C ASN A 642 -13.91 154.26 82.29
N SER A 643 -14.65 155.09 83.05
CA SER A 643 -15.35 156.28 82.53
C SER A 643 -14.71 157.62 82.94
N GLU A 644 -13.79 157.64 83.90
CA GLU A 644 -13.45 158.88 84.62
C GLU A 644 -12.01 159.39 84.41
N LEU A 645 -11.06 158.53 84.02
CA LEU A 645 -9.64 158.91 83.83
C LEU A 645 -9.18 158.95 82.36
N GLN A 646 -10.01 159.52 81.49
CA GLN A 646 -9.51 160.23 80.29
C GLN A 646 -8.97 161.64 80.65
N SER A 647 -8.81 161.94 81.94
CA SER A 647 -8.50 163.28 82.46
C SER A 647 -7.81 163.19 83.83
N GLN A 648 -6.65 163.81 84.12
CA GLN A 648 -5.73 164.55 83.24
C GLN A 648 -4.27 164.42 83.72
N THR A 649 -3.37 164.06 82.79
CA THR A 649 -2.06 164.73 82.68
C THR A 649 -1.79 164.96 81.18
N GLY A 650 -1.51 166.18 80.71
CA GLY A 650 -1.36 167.40 81.51
C GLY A 650 -0.06 167.42 82.31
N THR A 651 1.06 167.11 81.65
CA THR A 651 2.43 167.49 82.05
C THR A 651 2.89 167.18 83.49
N ALA A 652 3.58 166.04 83.60
CA ALA A 652 4.87 165.89 84.27
C ALA A 652 5.12 166.54 85.66
N ARG A 653 5.40 165.67 86.64
CA ARG A 653 6.76 165.60 87.22
C ARG A 653 7.02 164.27 87.94
N GLN A 654 8.15 163.65 87.61
CA GLN A 654 8.76 162.46 88.23
C GLN A 654 8.01 161.13 88.10
N GLU A 655 8.59 160.02 87.63
CA GLU A 655 9.75 159.72 86.78
C GLU A 655 9.45 158.26 86.27
N ILE A 656 9.49 157.81 85.00
CA ILE A 656 10.37 158.03 83.83
C ILE A 656 11.74 157.36 84.03
N PRO A 657 12.25 156.46 83.15
CA PRO A 657 11.76 156.01 81.81
C PRO A 657 11.36 154.51 81.77
N ALA A 658 10.98 153.87 80.65
CA ALA A 658 10.21 154.21 79.44
C ALA A 658 10.06 152.90 78.63
N ASP A 659 9.19 152.91 77.61
CA ASP A 659 9.21 152.01 76.44
C ASP A 659 9.07 150.49 76.64
N TYR A 660 8.25 149.76 75.88
CA TYR A 660 7.15 150.01 74.92
C TYR A 660 6.58 148.56 74.70
N VAL A 661 5.39 148.21 74.22
CA VAL A 661 4.73 148.56 72.94
C VAL A 661 5.63 148.35 71.69
N ASN A 662 6.93 148.07 71.90
CA ASN A 662 7.94 147.69 70.93
C ASN A 662 8.27 146.21 71.23
N LEU A 663 8.59 145.37 70.25
CA LEU A 663 8.70 145.68 68.84
C LEU A 663 7.85 144.70 68.03
N LYS A 664 6.67 145.19 67.64
CA LYS A 664 5.87 144.66 66.53
C LYS A 664 6.61 144.77 65.18
N GLU A 665 7.74 145.49 65.16
CA GLU A 665 8.75 145.57 64.08
C GLU A 665 9.89 144.54 64.25
N CYS A 666 9.96 143.78 65.37
CA CYS A 666 10.76 142.55 65.45
C CYS A 666 10.05 141.34 64.78
N LEU A 667 8.95 141.60 64.08
CA LEU A 667 8.42 140.71 63.04
C LEU A 667 9.37 140.63 61.83
N GLU A 668 10.29 141.60 61.67
CA GLU A 668 11.14 141.73 60.49
C GLU A 668 12.63 141.40 60.80
N ALA A 669 13.13 141.74 62.00
CA ALA A 669 14.55 141.60 62.36
C ALA A 669 15.14 140.16 62.26
N ARG A 670 14.40 139.11 62.62
CA ARG A 670 14.92 137.71 62.52
C ARG A 670 14.71 137.03 61.17
N GLN A 671 14.07 137.71 60.21
CA GLN A 671 14.19 137.31 58.80
C GLN A 671 15.63 137.58 58.32
N GLU A 672 16.24 138.68 58.75
CA GLU A 672 17.63 139.06 58.43
C GLU A 672 18.68 138.14 59.10
N ASP A 673 18.40 137.55 60.27
CA ASP A 673 19.37 136.72 61.01
C ASP A 673 19.53 135.29 60.48
N CYS A 674 18.54 134.73 59.80
CA CYS A 674 18.69 133.42 59.13
C CYS A 674 19.14 133.56 57.68
N GLU A 675 18.91 134.71 57.04
CA GLU A 675 19.58 135.04 55.77
C GLU A 675 21.10 135.22 55.95
N LYS A 676 21.56 135.61 57.16
CA LYS A 676 22.98 135.53 57.55
C LYS A 676 23.52 134.09 57.60
N LEU A 677 22.71 133.05 57.77
CA LEU A 677 23.19 131.65 57.67
C LEU A 677 23.32 131.16 56.21
N THR A 678 22.67 131.83 55.25
CA THR A 678 23.08 131.76 53.84
C THR A 678 24.34 132.58 53.52
N GLN A 679 24.83 133.38 54.47
CA GLN A 679 25.94 134.32 54.31
C GLN A 679 27.13 134.13 55.29
N GLU A 680 27.03 133.13 56.17
CA GLU A 680 28.05 132.10 56.43
C GLU A 680 27.58 130.84 55.66
N LEU A 681 27.44 130.92 54.33
CA LEU A 681 28.54 130.91 53.33
C LEU A 681 29.27 129.54 53.43
N MET A 682 30.15 129.08 52.55
CA MET A 682 30.98 129.68 51.52
C MET A 682 32.06 130.68 52.05
N GLU A 683 32.61 130.68 53.27
CA GLU A 683 32.67 129.71 54.41
C GLU A 683 32.50 128.20 54.10
N VAL A 684 33.43 127.44 53.58
CA VAL A 684 34.87 127.56 53.46
C VAL A 684 35.23 126.14 52.97
N LEU A 685 35.67 125.87 51.73
CA LEU A 685 36.34 126.71 50.73
C LEU A 685 37.68 127.32 51.19
N MET A 686 37.94 127.35 52.51
CA MET A 686 39.29 127.17 53.12
C MET A 686 39.45 125.79 53.80
N CYS A 687 38.58 124.83 53.47
CA CYS A 687 38.80 123.39 53.65
C CYS A 687 38.47 122.67 52.32
N LEU A 688 38.88 123.24 51.18
CA LEU A 688 40.14 122.91 50.50
C LEU A 688 40.13 121.46 50.02
N ASP A 689 40.00 121.15 48.72
CA ASP A 689 40.52 121.84 47.52
C ASP A 689 42.06 121.98 47.48
N LEU A 690 42.71 121.20 48.34
CA LEU A 690 43.99 120.53 48.12
C LEU A 690 43.67 119.04 47.87
N GLN A 691 43.84 118.44 46.69
CA GLN A 691 44.25 118.93 45.37
C GLN A 691 43.39 118.15 44.34
N LYS A 692 42.88 118.70 43.23
CA LYS A 692 43.61 119.07 42.00
C LYS A 692 44.61 117.94 41.59
N ARG A 693 44.56 117.32 40.41
CA ARG A 693 44.06 117.73 39.08
C ARG A 693 44.20 116.54 38.09
N VAL A 694 43.52 116.63 36.93
CA VAL A 694 43.95 116.07 35.61
C VAL A 694 43.95 114.51 35.52
N LEU A 695 43.15 113.83 34.67
CA LEU A 695 43.03 113.82 33.19
C LEU A 695 44.30 113.33 32.45
N PRO A 696 44.20 112.85 31.19
CA PRO A 696 43.11 112.12 30.51
C PRO A 696 43.47 110.61 30.52
N GLY A 697 43.11 109.68 29.63
CA GLY A 697 42.68 109.66 28.22
C GLY A 697 42.70 108.18 27.74
N ALA A 698 41.96 107.74 26.72
CA ALA A 698 42.24 107.98 25.29
C ALA A 698 43.54 107.30 24.80
N PHE A 699 43.63 106.62 23.65
CA PHE A 699 42.65 106.09 22.66
C PHE A 699 43.46 105.27 21.63
N ASP A 700 42.94 104.15 21.13
CA ASP A 700 43.39 103.49 19.87
C ASP A 700 44.83 102.90 19.77
N MET A 701 45.02 102.02 18.77
CA MET A 701 46.23 101.24 18.42
C MET A 701 46.75 100.25 19.49
N ARG A 702 47.36 99.11 19.12
CA ARG A 702 47.86 98.70 17.79
C ARG A 702 47.69 97.18 17.58
N SER A 703 47.28 96.79 16.38
CA SER A 703 46.95 95.40 16.03
C SER A 703 48.15 94.54 15.60
N HIS A 704 47.88 93.23 15.56
CA HIS A 704 48.19 92.27 14.48
C HIS A 704 49.30 91.20 14.65
N LEU A 705 48.86 89.98 14.25
CA LEU A 705 49.59 88.80 13.71
C LEU A 705 50.09 87.68 14.66
N ASP A 706 49.60 86.48 14.33
CA ASP A 706 50.34 85.24 14.09
C ASP A 706 50.80 84.24 15.18
N ASN A 707 50.29 83.00 14.98
CA ASN A 707 51.02 81.73 14.84
C ASN A 707 51.27 80.72 15.99
N ILE A 708 51.29 79.45 15.56
CA ILE A 708 51.96 78.24 16.11
C ILE A 708 51.38 77.53 17.37
N TYR A 709 50.66 76.44 17.07
CA TYR A 709 50.87 75.04 17.52
C TYR A 709 51.41 74.67 18.93
N ARG A 710 50.67 73.72 19.53
CA ARG A 710 51.11 72.56 20.35
C ARG A 710 51.53 72.80 21.81
N SER A 711 51.21 71.81 22.64
CA SER A 711 51.66 71.70 24.03
C SER A 711 53.18 71.57 24.15
N LYS A 712 53.76 72.39 25.04
CA LYS A 712 54.79 71.94 25.97
C LYS A 712 54.57 72.63 27.31
N ALA A 713 54.73 71.88 28.41
CA ALA A 713 54.58 72.42 29.75
C ALA A 713 55.93 72.86 30.33
N SER A 714 55.96 74.08 30.88
CA SER A 714 56.84 74.48 31.99
C SER A 714 56.28 75.77 32.60
N HIS A 715 55.69 75.67 33.81
CA HIS A 715 55.52 76.65 34.92
C HIS A 715 55.37 78.17 34.60
N THR A 716 54.54 78.99 35.27
CA THR A 716 53.88 78.91 36.59
C THR A 716 52.45 79.55 36.61
N GLU A 717 51.75 79.32 37.74
CA GLU A 717 50.90 80.28 38.50
C GLU A 717 49.53 80.84 38.04
N GLU A 718 48.69 80.97 39.09
CA GLU A 718 47.60 81.92 39.41
C GLU A 718 46.34 82.18 38.55
N ALA A 719 45.21 81.88 39.22
CA ALA A 719 44.08 82.79 39.52
C ALA A 719 42.87 82.98 38.57
N THR A 720 41.72 82.55 39.13
CA THR A 720 40.38 83.20 39.12
C THR A 720 39.42 83.12 37.91
N SER A 721 38.17 82.76 38.25
CA SER A 721 36.91 82.90 37.51
C SER A 721 36.37 84.36 37.59
N PRO A 722 35.32 84.84 36.87
CA PRO A 722 33.98 84.20 36.85
C PRO A 722 33.02 84.41 35.64
N ARG A 723 31.97 83.56 35.62
CA ARG A 723 30.53 83.76 35.26
C ARG A 723 30.03 84.85 34.26
N SER A 724 28.87 84.51 33.66
CA SER A 724 27.64 85.33 33.41
C SER A 724 27.28 85.64 31.93
N SER A 725 26.01 85.84 31.51
CA SER A 725 24.68 85.36 32.00
C SER A 725 23.50 85.76 31.08
N LEU A 726 22.42 84.97 31.04
CA LEU A 726 21.01 85.34 30.67
C LEU A 726 20.78 85.70 29.17
N THR A 727 19.58 85.72 28.58
CA THR A 727 18.23 86.14 29.06
C THR A 727 17.02 85.31 28.53
N SER A 728 15.80 85.73 28.90
CA SER A 728 14.46 85.32 28.41
C SER A 728 13.67 86.63 28.09
N PRO A 729 12.31 86.73 27.89
CA PRO A 729 11.22 85.72 27.86
C PRO A 729 10.07 85.95 26.81
N ARG A 730 9.05 85.05 26.79
CA ARG A 730 7.61 85.29 26.41
C ARG A 730 7.29 85.74 24.94
N SER A 731 6.10 85.52 24.34
CA SER A 731 4.86 84.78 24.70
C SER A 731 3.96 84.51 23.46
N SER A 732 2.81 83.86 23.68
CA SER A 732 1.50 83.99 22.98
C SER A 732 1.26 83.45 21.54
N LEU A 733 0.54 82.32 21.51
CA LEU A 733 -0.76 82.09 20.83
C LEU A 733 -0.92 81.95 19.29
N THR A 734 -2.05 81.30 18.96
CA THR A 734 -2.80 81.18 17.69
C THR A 734 -2.38 80.16 16.62
N SER A 735 -3.39 79.36 16.23
CA SER A 735 -3.48 78.33 15.18
C SER A 735 -3.74 78.97 13.78
N PRO A 736 -4.17 78.30 12.65
CA PRO A 736 -5.06 77.11 12.56
C PRO A 736 -4.89 76.12 11.36
N CYS A 737 -5.81 75.15 11.30
CA CYS A 737 -6.27 74.40 10.10
C CYS A 737 -5.31 73.38 9.44
N THR A 738 -5.79 72.35 8.72
CA THR A 738 -7.12 72.13 8.10
C THR A 738 -8.00 71.02 8.74
N LEU A 739 -8.39 69.98 7.98
CA LEU A 739 -9.62 69.18 8.12
C LEU A 739 -9.45 67.75 7.50
N LEU A 740 -10.28 66.72 7.76
CA LEU A 740 -11.45 66.60 8.66
C LEU A 740 -11.35 65.34 9.57
N THR A 741 -12.09 64.21 9.56
CA THR A 741 -13.27 63.69 8.83
C THR A 741 -13.99 62.62 9.69
N SER A 742 -15.28 62.35 9.47
CA SER A 742 -16.13 61.35 10.18
C SER A 742 -17.36 60.97 9.28
N PRO A 743 -18.39 60.16 9.66
CA PRO A 743 -18.64 59.40 10.91
C PRO A 743 -19.29 57.97 10.76
N ARG A 744 -19.62 57.36 11.92
CA ARG A 744 -20.87 56.59 12.25
C ARG A 744 -20.88 55.04 12.29
N SER A 745 -21.53 54.52 13.36
CA SER A 745 -22.31 53.25 13.49
C SER A 745 -21.71 52.00 14.18
N THR A 746 -22.08 51.83 15.47
CA THR A 746 -22.63 50.61 16.15
C THR A 746 -21.88 49.25 16.23
N LEU A 747 -21.64 48.81 17.50
CA LEU A 747 -21.72 47.42 18.06
C LEU A 747 -20.67 46.38 17.54
N THR A 748 -20.22 45.33 18.26
CA THR A 748 -20.30 44.93 19.69
C THR A 748 -19.18 43.94 20.08
N MET A 749 -18.69 44.03 21.32
CA MET A 749 -18.27 42.95 22.26
C MET A 749 -17.32 41.79 21.83
N GLN A 750 -16.18 41.70 22.54
CA GLN A 750 -15.48 40.48 22.99
C GLN A 750 -16.24 39.86 24.23
N PRO A 751 -15.78 38.84 25.02
CA PRO A 751 -14.50 38.10 25.03
C PRO A 751 -14.48 36.58 25.44
N VAL A 752 -13.35 35.91 25.13
CA VAL A 752 -12.46 35.02 25.95
C VAL A 752 -13.00 33.81 26.77
N GLU A 753 -12.09 32.87 27.08
CA GLU A 753 -12.21 31.45 27.49
C GLU A 753 -12.18 31.15 29.03
N MET A 754 -12.08 29.84 29.37
CA MET A 754 -11.87 29.16 30.69
C MET A 754 -13.13 28.77 31.51
N GLY A 755 -13.20 27.66 32.28
CA GLY A 755 -12.29 26.50 32.49
C GLY A 755 -12.66 25.59 33.71
N TYR A 756 -11.92 24.48 33.94
CA TYR A 756 -11.79 23.63 35.18
C TYR A 756 -12.73 22.43 35.53
N LEU A 757 -12.20 21.19 35.37
CA LEU A 757 -11.95 20.08 36.35
C LEU A 757 -13.00 19.43 37.32
N ASN A 758 -13.35 18.14 37.02
CA ASN A 758 -12.95 16.88 37.73
C ASN A 758 -13.78 16.22 38.91
N LEU A 759 -13.55 14.89 39.13
CA LEU A 759 -13.94 13.95 40.25
C LEU A 759 -15.39 13.33 40.22
N THR A 760 -15.76 12.11 40.69
CA THR A 760 -15.13 10.80 41.12
C THR A 760 -16.19 9.68 41.37
N SER A 761 -15.91 8.37 41.14
CA SER A 761 -16.24 7.17 42.01
C SER A 761 -16.26 5.76 41.32
N PHE A 762 -16.34 4.68 42.11
CA PHE A 762 -16.05 3.23 41.89
C PHE A 762 -17.27 2.30 42.26
N PRO A 763 -17.24 0.92 42.38
CA PRO A 763 -16.37 -0.19 41.85
C PRO A 763 -17.11 -1.52 41.38
N GLY A 764 -16.37 -2.51 40.83
CA GLY A 764 -16.64 -3.98 40.92
C GLY A 764 -17.15 -4.70 39.63
N VAL A 765 -16.93 -6.01 39.35
CA VAL A 765 -16.32 -7.16 40.09
C VAL A 765 -15.75 -8.26 39.11
N TRP A 766 -14.47 -8.68 39.26
CA TRP A 766 -13.82 -10.05 39.16
C TRP A 766 -14.13 -11.02 37.95
N ASP A 767 -13.24 -11.89 37.41
CA ASP A 767 -11.82 -12.23 37.66
C ASP A 767 -11.10 -13.02 36.51
N SER A 768 -9.79 -13.29 36.67
CA SER A 768 -8.96 -14.44 36.15
C SER A 768 -8.28 -14.47 34.74
N ASN A 769 -6.94 -14.39 34.80
CA ASN A 769 -5.90 -15.20 34.09
C ASN A 769 -5.47 -15.04 32.59
N LEU A 770 -4.22 -14.55 32.45
CA LEU A 770 -3.06 -15.08 31.68
C LEU A 770 -2.99 -15.08 30.12
N ASN A 771 -1.95 -14.37 29.62
CA ASN A 771 -1.07 -14.68 28.46
C ASN A 771 -1.69 -14.65 27.02
N LEU A 772 -0.97 -14.38 25.91
CA LEU A 772 0.42 -13.93 25.64
C LEU A 772 0.52 -13.38 24.18
N THR A 773 1.59 -12.61 23.85
CA THR A 773 2.10 -12.32 22.47
C THR A 773 1.17 -11.52 21.51
N SER A 774 1.63 -10.86 20.43
CA SER A 774 2.81 -11.11 19.57
C SER A 774 3.52 -9.85 19.02
N PRO A 775 4.85 -9.91 18.78
CA PRO A 775 5.58 -9.02 17.88
C PRO A 775 6.03 -9.71 16.57
N LEU A 776 6.59 -8.92 15.63
CA LEU A 776 7.24 -9.40 14.40
C LEU A 776 8.46 -10.29 14.70
N THR A 777 8.84 -11.16 13.76
CA THR A 777 10.27 -11.39 13.46
C THR A 777 10.52 -11.84 12.01
N ARG A 778 11.75 -11.62 11.55
CA ARG A 778 12.32 -11.97 10.23
C ARG A 778 13.70 -12.55 10.49
N ALA A 779 14.00 -13.74 9.98
CA ALA A 779 15.35 -14.31 9.93
C ALA A 779 15.43 -15.43 8.88
N ASP A 780 16.61 -15.65 8.34
CA ASP A 780 16.88 -16.55 7.21
C ASP A 780 17.64 -17.84 7.62
N HIS A 781 17.78 -18.75 6.65
CA HIS A 781 18.85 -19.76 6.45
C HIS A 781 18.65 -21.25 6.82
N ASN A 782 19.03 -22.07 5.82
CA ASN A 782 19.59 -23.42 5.85
C ASN A 782 18.71 -24.60 6.30
N PHE A 783 18.09 -25.29 5.34
CA PHE A 783 18.82 -26.37 4.65
C PHE A 783 18.40 -26.48 3.18
#